data_AF-A0A0S2TFD4-F1
#
_entry.id   AF-A0A0S2TFD4-F1
#
_cell.length_a   1.000
_cell.length_b   1.000
_cell.length_c   1.000
_cell.angle_alpha   90.00
_cell.angle_beta   90.00
_cell.angle_gamma   90.00
#
_symmetry.space_group_name_H-M   'P 1'
#
loop_
_entity.id
_entity.type
_entity.pdbx_description
1 polymer ?
#
loop_
_entity_poly.entity_id
_entity_poly.type
_entity_poly.pdbx_seq_one_letter_code
_entity_poly.pdbx_strand_id
1 'polypeptide(L)'
;MSLLNAAVWAQDAPDSCQPAVIKDAFQQYVQTVTKQRVIQIQQRLNGLGYGPIDSDGVLGADTRLALQRFCRAHAVQAGAADIAATLVELLDQAPSATTPAAATPSTATESERADAGVYYRWSPPQQDSDDGQSQDSEQGGEQQPVADETLPDPILEALSGIAGIAYANAALFKSALAQLFAGSDLEYRPYLDDILAQARVEPGAKLNPIQVSGADCGCSGEHSSLVYGFYPYWLADGTPQEVDFSLFDRIAFYALALNAEGDIQSSLQWSDDWDAAGFINLAHKYRVAVDVTIQARGWQAWDGKRLRRAVGATVEAVTQQFTPSQTSLLNDPLTLFEGGAAVRGDGVTLVFDNYTESAGKRANLITFVNQVAQRLAERERDYHINILLDLDVAALDQQAAFSDLESILLDSSDGDAAPVDYVFVFLQQPTSDAKKILRRNIEDEFRGAQRKAVLRKIVPVISPDGHADDPRGAFTQFTDDLIYFQDNFAGVGLWPLPLASDADMAAIKSRIVELYSAAGDDDHIGGLVDQYMPGLCQFACPNRWAFRLAFDLLVAVLGIYALVAIWVCRLRSFYKQHFLYFAAAGLTTLLIFIISLICDPYWQARADAVIASLGVLIALVMTVRYVSRATRPPLP
;
A
#
# COMPACT_ATOMS: atom_id res chain seq x y z
N MET A 1 14.20 8.16 -63.91
CA MET A 1 13.53 8.96 -62.85
C MET A 1 12.32 8.16 -62.40
N SER A 2 12.13 7.68 -61.17
CA SER A 2 12.95 7.57 -59.96
C SER A 2 12.20 6.60 -59.03
N LEU A 3 12.94 5.65 -58.45
CA LEU A 3 12.89 5.09 -57.08
C LEU A 3 11.56 4.45 -56.57
N LEU A 4 11.42 3.14 -56.33
CA LEU A 4 12.06 2.22 -55.33
C LEU A 4 11.84 2.67 -53.87
N ASN A 5 11.54 1.86 -52.86
CA ASN A 5 11.11 0.45 -52.66
C ASN A 5 11.09 0.30 -51.12
N ALA A 6 10.05 -0.25 -50.48
CA ALA A 6 10.14 -0.86 -49.14
C ALA A 6 8.78 -1.44 -48.74
N ALA A 7 8.60 -2.75 -48.96
CA ALA A 7 7.79 -3.64 -48.12
C ALA A 7 7.81 -5.05 -48.73
N VAL A 8 8.92 -5.78 -48.56
CA VAL A 8 8.96 -7.22 -48.76
C VAL A 8 9.96 -7.77 -47.77
N TRP A 9 9.48 -8.32 -46.65
CA TRP A 9 9.94 -9.56 -45.98
C TRP A 9 8.90 -9.92 -44.90
N ALA A 10 7.70 -10.33 -45.34
CA ALA A 10 6.90 -11.29 -44.61
C ALA A 10 7.01 -12.59 -45.40
N GLN A 11 7.80 -13.55 -44.91
CA GLN A 11 7.73 -14.91 -45.44
C GLN A 11 6.43 -15.54 -44.91
N ASP A 12 5.60 -15.96 -45.85
CA ASP A 12 4.26 -16.50 -45.67
C ASP A 12 4.22 -17.62 -44.61
N ALA A 13 3.69 -17.31 -43.42
CA ALA A 13 3.15 -18.35 -42.57
C ALA A 13 1.87 -18.87 -43.25
N PRO A 14 1.62 -20.19 -43.30
CA PRO A 14 0.33 -20.69 -43.78
C PRO A 14 -0.79 -20.08 -42.92
N ASP A 15 -1.87 -19.61 -43.55
CA ASP A 15 -2.99 -18.90 -42.89
C ASP A 15 -3.55 -19.62 -41.65
N SER A 16 -3.35 -20.95 -41.55
CA SER A 16 -3.72 -21.82 -40.43
C SER A 16 -2.96 -21.61 -39.12
N CYS A 17 -1.74 -21.05 -39.13
CA CYS A 17 -0.91 -20.84 -37.93
C CYS A 17 -0.87 -19.37 -37.46
N GLN A 18 -1.86 -18.56 -37.84
CA GLN A 18 -2.00 -17.19 -37.33
C GLN A 18 -2.43 -17.18 -35.86
N PRO A 19 -2.00 -16.18 -35.05
CA PRO A 19 -2.31 -16.13 -33.62
C PRO A 19 -3.81 -16.19 -33.29
N ALA A 20 -4.64 -15.51 -34.09
CA ALA A 20 -6.10 -15.50 -33.93
C ALA A 20 -6.71 -16.88 -34.19
N VAL A 21 -6.26 -17.57 -35.26
CA VAL A 21 -6.76 -18.90 -35.62
C VAL A 21 -6.39 -19.95 -34.56
N ILE A 22 -5.14 -19.90 -34.06
CA ILE A 22 -4.68 -20.81 -32.99
C ILE A 22 -5.43 -20.53 -31.68
N LYS A 23 -5.64 -19.25 -31.35
CA LYS A 23 -6.44 -18.84 -30.18
C LYS A 23 -7.85 -19.39 -30.26
N ASP A 24 -8.55 -19.16 -31.36
CA ASP A 24 -9.97 -19.55 -31.48
C ASP A 24 -10.14 -21.07 -31.52
N ALA A 25 -9.26 -21.79 -32.24
CA ALA A 25 -9.27 -23.25 -32.31
C ALA A 25 -9.02 -23.89 -30.94
N PHE A 26 -8.00 -23.41 -30.20
CA PHE A 26 -7.70 -23.97 -28.88
C PHE A 26 -8.65 -23.52 -27.78
N GLN A 27 -9.30 -22.35 -27.91
CA GLN A 27 -10.38 -21.96 -27.00
C GLN A 27 -11.56 -22.93 -27.06
N GLN A 28 -11.94 -23.38 -28.26
CA GLN A 28 -12.97 -24.40 -28.43
C GLN A 28 -12.48 -25.78 -27.96
N TYR A 29 -11.24 -26.15 -28.29
CA TYR A 29 -10.66 -27.44 -27.88
C TYR A 29 -10.58 -27.61 -26.34
N VAL A 30 -10.15 -26.57 -25.62
CA VAL A 30 -10.02 -26.61 -24.14
C VAL A 30 -11.37 -26.82 -23.45
N GLN A 31 -12.48 -26.42 -24.06
CA GLN A 31 -13.82 -26.71 -23.55
C GLN A 31 -14.21 -28.20 -23.66
N THR A 32 -13.48 -28.96 -24.49
CA THR A 32 -13.72 -30.39 -24.74
C THR A 32 -12.74 -31.32 -24.04
N VAL A 33 -11.69 -30.79 -23.40
CA VAL A 33 -10.65 -31.57 -22.71
C VAL A 33 -10.51 -31.20 -21.23
N THR A 34 -9.91 -32.09 -20.44
CA THR A 34 -9.69 -31.85 -19.01
C THR A 34 -8.46 -30.97 -18.76
N LYS A 35 -8.41 -30.30 -17.60
CA LYS A 35 -7.22 -29.54 -17.14
C LYS A 35 -5.93 -30.36 -17.19
N GLN A 36 -6.00 -31.65 -16.82
CA GLN A 36 -4.86 -32.58 -16.90
C GLN A 36 -4.36 -32.79 -18.33
N ARG A 37 -5.25 -32.77 -19.32
CA ARG A 37 -4.86 -32.87 -20.73
C ARG A 37 -4.14 -31.60 -21.20
N VAL A 38 -4.54 -30.43 -20.73
CA VAL A 38 -3.84 -29.16 -21.01
C VAL A 38 -2.44 -29.16 -20.38
N ILE A 39 -2.30 -29.64 -19.14
CA ILE A 39 -1.00 -29.84 -18.48
C ILE A 39 -0.10 -30.75 -19.32
N GLN A 40 -0.62 -31.87 -19.83
CA GLN A 40 0.16 -32.77 -20.69
C GLN A 40 0.63 -32.09 -21.98
N ILE A 41 -0.22 -31.29 -22.62
CA ILE A 41 0.14 -30.51 -23.81
C ILE A 41 1.26 -29.52 -23.48
N GLN A 42 1.15 -28.80 -22.35
CA GLN A 42 2.16 -27.84 -21.89
C GLN A 42 3.50 -28.54 -21.59
N GLN A 43 3.46 -29.66 -20.87
CA GLN A 43 4.64 -30.48 -20.59
C GLN A 43 5.28 -31.01 -21.87
N ARG A 44 4.48 -31.39 -22.87
CA ARG A 44 4.97 -31.87 -24.16
C ARG A 44 5.65 -30.77 -24.96
N LEU A 45 5.04 -29.58 -25.00
CA LEU A 45 5.63 -28.39 -25.62
C LEU A 45 6.95 -28.01 -24.96
N ASN A 46 7.01 -28.03 -23.62
CA ASN A 46 8.26 -27.84 -22.87
C ASN A 46 9.31 -28.89 -23.25
N GLY A 47 8.95 -30.17 -23.23
CA GLY A 47 9.85 -31.28 -23.56
C GLY A 47 10.31 -31.32 -25.02
N LEU A 48 9.63 -30.60 -25.92
CA LEU A 48 9.98 -30.45 -27.33
C LEU A 48 10.73 -29.14 -27.63
N GLY A 49 11.03 -28.33 -26.61
CA GLY A 49 11.78 -27.07 -26.77
C GLY A 49 10.93 -25.88 -27.23
N TYR A 50 9.60 -25.96 -27.13
CA TYR A 50 8.69 -24.85 -27.39
C TYR A 50 8.30 -24.08 -26.12
N GLY A 51 8.91 -24.45 -24.98
CA GLY A 51 8.82 -23.75 -23.69
C GLY A 51 9.93 -22.69 -23.49
N PRO A 52 10.10 -22.17 -22.26
CA PRO A 52 9.38 -22.56 -21.05
C PRO A 52 7.97 -21.96 -20.99
N ILE A 53 6.98 -22.81 -20.69
CA ILE A 53 5.60 -22.43 -20.38
C ILE A 53 5.16 -23.12 -19.10
N ASP A 54 4.36 -22.44 -18.27
CA ASP A 54 3.81 -23.04 -17.05
C ASP A 54 2.93 -24.23 -17.40
N SER A 55 3.14 -25.36 -16.70
CA SER A 55 2.32 -26.58 -16.85
C SER A 55 1.14 -26.56 -15.87
N ASP A 56 0.40 -25.46 -15.86
CA ASP A 56 -0.64 -25.10 -14.89
C ASP A 56 -2.07 -25.52 -15.34
N GLY A 57 -2.19 -26.03 -16.56
CA GLY A 57 -3.46 -26.44 -17.18
C GLY A 57 -4.29 -25.29 -17.72
N VAL A 58 -3.72 -24.09 -17.88
CA VAL A 58 -4.36 -22.90 -18.42
C VAL A 58 -3.76 -22.56 -19.78
N LEU A 59 -4.62 -22.37 -20.78
CA LEU A 59 -4.17 -21.97 -22.12
C LEU A 59 -3.90 -20.45 -22.18
N GLY A 60 -2.86 -20.02 -21.47
CA GLY A 60 -2.40 -18.64 -21.40
C GLY A 60 -1.84 -18.10 -22.72
N ALA A 61 -1.41 -16.84 -22.72
CA ALA A 61 -0.73 -16.24 -23.88
C ALA A 61 0.52 -17.05 -24.29
N ASP A 62 1.27 -17.53 -23.30
CA ASP A 62 2.52 -18.26 -23.51
C ASP A 62 2.28 -19.66 -24.08
N THR A 63 1.29 -20.39 -23.58
CA THR A 63 0.88 -21.69 -24.16
C THR A 63 0.39 -21.53 -25.61
N ARG A 64 -0.33 -20.45 -25.92
CA ARG A 64 -0.78 -20.15 -27.30
C ARG A 64 0.38 -19.84 -28.24
N LEU A 65 1.37 -19.10 -27.75
CA LEU A 65 2.57 -18.78 -28.53
C LEU A 65 3.43 -20.03 -28.77
N ALA A 66 3.58 -20.90 -27.76
CA ALA A 66 4.24 -22.20 -27.90
C ALA A 66 3.55 -23.10 -28.93
N LEU A 67 2.21 -23.19 -28.89
CA LEU A 67 1.41 -23.90 -29.89
C LEU A 67 1.56 -23.30 -31.29
N GLN A 68 1.66 -21.98 -31.38
CA GLN A 68 1.90 -21.30 -32.66
C GLN A 68 3.29 -21.62 -33.23
N ARG A 69 4.34 -21.58 -32.40
CA ARG A 69 5.71 -21.97 -32.78
C ARG A 69 5.74 -23.43 -33.23
N PHE A 70 5.07 -24.33 -32.49
CA PHE A 70 4.92 -25.73 -32.85
C PHE A 70 4.20 -25.93 -34.19
N CYS A 71 3.07 -25.22 -34.41
CA CYS A 71 2.31 -25.24 -35.66
C CYS A 71 3.15 -24.83 -36.87
N ARG A 72 3.93 -23.75 -36.72
CA ARG A 72 4.82 -23.26 -37.78
C ARG A 72 5.94 -24.24 -38.09
N ALA A 73 6.56 -24.82 -37.06
CA ALA A 73 7.65 -25.77 -37.23
C ALA A 73 7.21 -27.08 -37.93
N HIS A 74 5.93 -27.45 -37.83
CA HIS A 74 5.38 -28.67 -38.42
C HIS A 74 4.54 -28.41 -39.69
N ALA A 75 4.55 -27.18 -40.21
CA ALA A 75 3.93 -26.77 -41.49
C ALA A 75 2.48 -27.27 -41.69
N VAL A 76 1.64 -27.17 -40.65
CA VAL A 76 0.24 -27.63 -40.70
C VAL A 76 -0.55 -26.81 -41.73
N GLN A 77 -1.05 -27.45 -42.79
CA GLN A 77 -1.70 -26.79 -43.93
C GLN A 77 -3.12 -26.27 -43.61
N ALA A 78 -3.52 -25.22 -44.32
CA ALA A 78 -4.86 -24.64 -44.25
C ALA A 78 -5.92 -25.65 -44.74
N GLY A 79 -6.93 -25.93 -43.91
CA GLY A 79 -8.06 -26.83 -44.25
C GLY A 79 -8.24 -28.05 -43.34
N ALA A 80 -7.42 -28.22 -42.28
CA ALA A 80 -7.69 -29.22 -41.25
C ALA A 80 -9.01 -28.87 -40.54
N ALA A 81 -10.00 -29.78 -40.59
CA ALA A 81 -11.32 -29.56 -40.01
C ALA A 81 -11.30 -29.28 -38.50
N ASP A 82 -10.21 -29.64 -37.82
CA ASP A 82 -9.90 -29.27 -36.44
C ASP A 82 -8.37 -29.09 -36.28
N ILE A 83 -7.92 -27.83 -36.36
CA ILE A 83 -6.50 -27.46 -36.22
C ILE A 83 -5.96 -27.84 -34.83
N ALA A 84 -6.79 -27.72 -33.78
CA ALA A 84 -6.35 -28.02 -32.42
C ALA A 84 -6.15 -29.53 -32.21
N ALA A 85 -7.10 -30.36 -32.66
CA ALA A 85 -6.94 -31.81 -32.61
C ALA A 85 -5.72 -32.29 -33.42
N THR A 86 -5.50 -31.71 -34.60
CA THR A 86 -4.35 -32.04 -35.46
C THR A 86 -3.02 -31.69 -34.79
N LEU A 87 -2.94 -30.51 -34.17
CA LEU A 87 -1.72 -30.10 -33.46
C LEU A 87 -1.45 -30.94 -32.22
N VAL A 88 -2.49 -31.31 -31.48
CA VAL A 88 -2.34 -32.19 -30.31
C VAL A 88 -1.93 -33.60 -30.71
N GLU A 89 -2.49 -34.15 -31.79
CA GLU A 89 -2.07 -35.44 -32.32
C GLU A 89 -0.60 -35.43 -32.77
N LEU A 90 -0.16 -34.35 -33.43
CA LEU A 90 1.25 -34.15 -33.78
C LEU A 90 2.15 -34.02 -32.55
N LEU A 91 1.71 -33.33 -31.49
CA LEU A 91 2.43 -33.22 -30.22
C LEU A 91 2.61 -34.59 -29.54
N ASP A 92 1.55 -35.41 -29.54
CA ASP A 92 1.59 -36.75 -28.96
C ASP A 92 2.53 -37.68 -29.74
N GLN A 93 2.63 -37.51 -31.07
CA GLN A 93 3.46 -38.35 -31.95
C GLN A 93 4.92 -37.86 -32.06
N ALA A 94 5.22 -36.62 -31.68
CA ALA A 94 6.58 -36.08 -31.77
C ALA A 94 7.55 -36.81 -30.82
N PRO A 95 8.71 -37.30 -31.31
CA PRO A 95 9.71 -37.95 -30.47
C PRO A 95 10.35 -36.92 -29.53
N SER A 96 10.34 -37.19 -28.22
CA SER A 96 10.98 -36.33 -27.23
C SER A 96 12.48 -36.22 -27.50
N ALA A 97 13.02 -35.00 -27.51
CA ALA A 97 14.45 -34.79 -27.66
C ALA A 97 15.20 -35.46 -26.50
N THR A 98 16.23 -36.24 -26.82
CA THR A 98 17.06 -36.95 -25.86
C THR A 98 17.78 -35.96 -24.93
N THR A 99 17.43 -36.04 -23.66
CA THR A 99 18.04 -35.36 -22.51
C THR A 99 19.57 -35.57 -22.46
N PRO A 100 20.40 -34.52 -22.37
CA PRO A 100 21.69 -34.63 -21.69
C PRO A 100 21.44 -34.82 -20.19
N ALA A 101 22.14 -35.80 -19.62
CA ALA A 101 21.99 -36.34 -18.29
C ALA A 101 21.72 -35.31 -17.18
N ALA A 102 20.80 -35.69 -16.29
CA ALA A 102 20.47 -35.03 -15.04
C ALA A 102 21.71 -34.49 -14.31
N ALA A 103 21.80 -33.17 -14.22
CA ALA A 103 22.49 -32.54 -13.11
C ALA A 103 21.63 -32.79 -11.86
N THR A 104 22.17 -33.59 -10.95
CA THR A 104 21.67 -33.79 -9.59
C THR A 104 21.32 -32.41 -8.98
N PRO A 105 20.13 -32.21 -8.38
CA PRO A 105 19.89 -30.99 -7.64
C PRO A 105 20.88 -30.98 -6.47
N SER A 106 21.83 -30.05 -6.51
CA SER A 106 22.67 -29.74 -5.37
C SER A 106 21.74 -29.36 -4.24
N THR A 107 21.57 -30.27 -3.29
CA THR A 107 20.87 -30.02 -2.04
C THR A 107 21.78 -29.14 -1.19
N ALA A 108 21.90 -27.88 -1.57
CA ALA A 108 22.58 -26.85 -0.81
C ALA A 108 21.49 -25.98 -0.17
N THR A 109 21.04 -26.43 1.01
CA THR A 109 20.66 -25.58 2.13
C THR A 109 20.00 -24.23 1.79
N GLU A 110 18.86 -24.25 1.10
CA GLU A 110 17.90 -23.14 1.02
C GLU A 110 16.87 -23.26 2.15
N SER A 111 17.39 -23.45 3.36
CA SER A 111 16.63 -23.54 4.60
C SER A 111 17.53 -22.95 5.67
N GLU A 112 17.04 -21.95 6.41
CA GLU A 112 17.71 -21.23 7.51
C GLU A 112 18.50 -19.94 7.21
N ARG A 113 18.05 -19.07 6.30
CA ARG A 113 18.35 -17.63 6.43
C ARG A 113 17.11 -16.75 6.33
N ALA A 114 17.14 -15.69 7.13
CA ALA A 114 16.03 -14.83 7.51
C ALA A 114 15.53 -13.94 6.35
N ASP A 115 14.42 -14.34 5.76
CA ASP A 115 13.78 -13.69 4.61
C ASP A 115 12.79 -12.57 5.03
N ALA A 116 13.27 -11.57 5.77
CA ALA A 116 12.45 -10.39 6.12
C ALA A 116 12.31 -9.43 4.91
N GLY A 117 11.19 -8.73 4.73
CA GLY A 117 11.05 -7.53 3.88
C GLY A 117 11.77 -7.50 2.50
N VAL A 118 11.56 -8.50 1.65
CA VAL A 118 12.17 -8.52 0.29
C VAL A 118 11.44 -7.56 -0.64
N TYR A 119 12.20 -6.89 -1.51
CA TYR A 119 11.69 -6.08 -2.61
C TYR A 119 12.53 -6.32 -3.87
N TYR A 120 12.10 -5.78 -5.01
CA TYR A 120 12.81 -5.93 -6.28
C TYR A 120 13.31 -4.57 -6.75
N ARG A 121 14.60 -4.44 -7.04
CA ARG A 121 15.22 -3.26 -7.63
C ARG A 121 16.36 -3.68 -8.53
N TRP A 122 16.22 -3.41 -9.83
CA TRP A 122 17.31 -3.64 -10.77
C TRP A 122 18.47 -2.67 -10.51
N SER A 123 19.68 -3.21 -10.38
CA SER A 123 20.92 -2.44 -10.26
C SER A 123 21.89 -2.96 -11.32
N PRO A 124 22.47 -2.10 -12.18
CA PRO A 124 23.43 -2.53 -13.18
C PRO A 124 24.61 -3.25 -12.54
N PRO A 125 25.15 -4.33 -13.14
CA PRO A 125 26.38 -4.95 -12.66
C PRO A 125 27.49 -3.90 -12.59
N GLN A 126 28.14 -3.75 -11.43
CA GLN A 126 29.32 -2.89 -11.34
C GLN A 126 30.42 -3.52 -12.20
N GLN A 127 30.83 -2.83 -13.27
CA GLN A 127 32.07 -3.15 -13.95
C GLN A 127 33.21 -2.87 -12.99
N ASP A 128 33.85 -3.92 -12.48
CA ASP A 128 35.12 -3.79 -11.77
C ASP A 128 36.11 -3.10 -12.71
N SER A 129 36.38 -1.83 -12.44
CA SER A 129 37.50 -1.11 -13.02
C SER A 129 38.79 -1.62 -12.39
N ASP A 130 39.24 -2.77 -12.86
CA ASP A 130 40.54 -3.34 -12.54
C ASP A 130 41.62 -2.55 -13.30
N ASP A 131 41.95 -1.36 -12.79
CA ASP A 131 43.16 -0.64 -13.19
C ASP A 131 44.35 -1.38 -12.58
N GLY A 132 44.95 -2.24 -13.41
CA GLY A 132 45.90 -3.24 -12.99
C GLY A 132 47.18 -2.72 -12.33
N GLN A 133 47.73 -3.57 -11.47
CA GLN A 133 49.17 -3.78 -11.38
C GLN A 133 49.47 -5.25 -11.09
N SER A 134 50.18 -5.84 -12.04
CA SER A 134 50.68 -7.20 -12.07
C SER A 134 51.63 -7.51 -10.91
N GLN A 135 51.53 -8.73 -10.38
CA GLN A 135 52.72 -9.54 -10.11
C GLN A 135 52.40 -11.04 -10.08
N ASP A 136 53.30 -11.76 -10.74
CA ASP A 136 53.34 -13.18 -11.07
C ASP A 136 53.03 -14.15 -9.91
N SER A 137 52.26 -15.21 -10.18
CA SER A 137 52.61 -16.57 -9.76
C SER A 137 51.93 -17.61 -10.66
N GLU A 138 52.72 -18.33 -11.44
CA GLU A 138 52.33 -19.60 -12.05
C GLU A 138 51.99 -20.62 -10.96
N GLN A 139 50.81 -21.24 -11.02
CA GLN A 139 50.64 -22.68 -10.81
C GLN A 139 49.28 -23.14 -11.32
N GLY A 140 49.34 -24.08 -12.27
CA GLY A 140 48.19 -24.62 -12.98
C GLY A 140 47.26 -25.49 -12.12
N GLY A 141 45.98 -25.36 -12.41
CA GLY A 141 44.94 -26.33 -12.11
C GLY A 141 43.88 -26.21 -13.20
N GLU A 142 43.72 -27.26 -13.99
CA GLU A 142 42.65 -27.41 -15.00
C GLU A 142 41.29 -27.10 -14.37
N GLN A 143 40.72 -25.93 -14.70
CA GLN A 143 39.33 -25.62 -14.44
C GLN A 143 38.56 -25.75 -15.76
N GLN A 144 37.62 -26.69 -15.77
CA GLN A 144 36.56 -26.80 -16.78
C GLN A 144 35.85 -25.45 -16.96
N PRO A 145 35.36 -25.14 -18.18
CA PRO A 145 34.66 -23.90 -18.43
C PRO A 145 33.30 -23.96 -17.72
N VAL A 146 33.16 -23.19 -16.64
CA VAL A 146 31.86 -22.82 -16.11
C VAL A 146 31.30 -21.81 -17.11
N ALA A 147 30.14 -22.09 -17.69
CA ALA A 147 29.44 -21.15 -18.55
C ALA A 147 29.04 -19.95 -17.67
N ASP A 148 29.81 -18.88 -17.79
CA ASP A 148 29.49 -17.56 -17.30
C ASP A 148 28.38 -17.01 -18.20
N GLU A 149 27.12 -17.27 -17.84
CA GLU A 149 25.95 -16.83 -18.62
C GLU A 149 25.65 -15.36 -18.26
N THR A 150 26.54 -14.47 -18.70
CA THR A 150 26.38 -13.03 -18.58
C THR A 150 25.19 -12.58 -19.43
N LEU A 151 24.26 -11.81 -18.85
CA LEU A 151 23.12 -11.23 -19.55
C LEU A 151 23.58 -10.49 -20.83
N PRO A 152 22.92 -10.69 -21.99
CA PRO A 152 23.27 -9.99 -23.22
C PRO A 152 23.22 -8.46 -23.10
N ASP A 153 24.21 -7.76 -23.67
CA ASP A 153 24.30 -6.29 -23.64
C ASP A 153 22.99 -5.55 -24.04
N PRO A 154 22.24 -5.97 -25.08
CA PRO A 154 20.99 -5.31 -25.44
C PRO A 154 19.90 -5.42 -24.37
N ILE A 155 19.92 -6.51 -23.59
CA ILE A 155 19.00 -6.70 -22.47
C ILE A 155 19.43 -5.82 -21.30
N LEU A 156 20.73 -5.74 -21.00
CA LEU A 156 21.27 -4.84 -19.97
C LEU A 156 20.96 -3.37 -20.26
N GLU A 157 21.10 -2.94 -21.52
CA GLU A 157 20.76 -1.58 -21.95
C GLU A 157 19.25 -1.32 -21.79
N ALA A 158 18.38 -2.24 -22.19
CA ALA A 158 16.95 -2.08 -21.97
C ALA A 158 16.61 -1.97 -20.47
N LEU A 159 17.19 -2.84 -19.64
CA LEU A 159 16.97 -2.85 -18.19
C LEU A 159 17.41 -1.56 -17.49
N SER A 160 18.25 -0.73 -18.12
CA SER A 160 18.60 0.58 -17.56
C SER A 160 17.37 1.50 -17.42
N GLY A 161 16.32 1.29 -18.22
CA GLY A 161 15.07 2.06 -18.14
C GLY A 161 14.27 1.83 -16.87
N ILE A 162 14.53 0.73 -16.14
CA ILE A 162 13.91 0.43 -14.84
C ILE A 162 14.93 0.38 -13.70
N ALA A 163 16.17 0.78 -13.96
CA ALA A 163 17.23 0.77 -12.96
C ALA A 163 16.92 1.73 -11.81
N GLY A 164 17.16 1.30 -10.58
CA GLY A 164 16.95 2.11 -9.39
C GLY A 164 15.50 2.22 -8.91
N ILE A 165 14.50 1.82 -9.72
CA ILE A 165 13.09 1.79 -9.31
C ILE A 165 12.85 0.57 -8.42
N ALA A 166 12.24 0.79 -7.26
CA ALA A 166 11.86 -0.27 -6.35
C ALA A 166 10.45 -0.78 -6.66
N TYR A 167 10.26 -2.08 -6.58
CA TYR A 167 8.97 -2.77 -6.75
C TYR A 167 8.68 -3.60 -5.50
N ALA A 168 7.44 -3.50 -5.00
CA ALA A 168 7.05 -4.13 -3.74
C ALA A 168 7.13 -5.67 -3.77
N ASN A 169 6.95 -6.27 -4.95
CA ASN A 169 6.94 -7.71 -5.15
C ASN A 169 7.36 -8.10 -6.59
N ALA A 170 7.49 -9.41 -6.81
CA ALA A 170 7.92 -9.97 -8.09
C ALA A 170 6.91 -9.72 -9.21
N ALA A 171 5.61 -9.73 -8.93
CA ALA A 171 4.57 -9.55 -9.93
C ALA A 171 4.62 -8.15 -10.55
N LEU A 172 4.80 -7.11 -9.72
CA LEU A 172 4.99 -5.73 -10.18
C LEU A 172 6.26 -5.58 -11.02
N PHE A 173 7.36 -6.18 -10.60
CA PHE A 173 8.61 -6.15 -11.36
C PHE A 173 8.48 -6.89 -12.71
N LYS A 174 7.83 -8.06 -12.74
CA LYS A 174 7.53 -8.79 -13.98
C LYS A 174 6.64 -7.98 -14.93
N SER A 175 5.64 -7.27 -14.39
CA SER A 175 4.80 -6.36 -15.18
C SER A 175 5.61 -5.22 -15.78
N ALA A 176 6.54 -4.62 -15.02
CA ALA A 176 7.42 -3.58 -15.52
C ALA A 176 8.35 -4.09 -16.62
N LEU A 177 8.92 -5.29 -16.47
CA LEU A 177 9.70 -5.94 -17.53
C LEU A 177 8.84 -6.16 -18.78
N ALA A 178 7.63 -6.70 -18.62
CA ALA A 178 6.73 -6.92 -19.75
C ALA A 178 6.40 -5.63 -20.51
N GLN A 179 6.24 -4.51 -19.80
CA GLN A 179 6.02 -3.19 -20.40
C GLN A 179 7.29 -2.64 -21.07
N LEU A 180 8.45 -2.75 -20.42
CA LEU A 180 9.73 -2.28 -20.94
C LEU A 180 10.09 -2.93 -22.28
N PHE A 181 9.84 -4.24 -22.39
CA PHE A 181 10.11 -5.01 -23.60
C PHE A 181 8.91 -5.06 -24.57
N ALA A 182 7.79 -4.39 -24.26
CA ALA A 182 6.61 -4.37 -25.11
C ALA A 182 6.92 -3.71 -26.46
N GLY A 183 6.75 -4.47 -27.54
CA GLY A 183 7.05 -3.99 -28.90
C GLY A 183 8.53 -4.00 -29.29
N SER A 184 9.41 -4.55 -28.44
CA SER A 184 10.80 -4.84 -28.80
C SER A 184 10.93 -6.24 -29.41
N ASP A 185 11.95 -6.44 -30.26
CA ASP A 185 12.33 -7.75 -30.79
C ASP A 185 13.23 -8.55 -29.81
N LEU A 186 13.52 -8.00 -28.63
CA LEU A 186 14.43 -8.59 -27.64
C LEU A 186 13.70 -9.65 -26.79
N GLU A 187 14.18 -10.89 -26.81
CA GLU A 187 13.62 -11.99 -26.01
C GLU A 187 14.34 -12.08 -24.64
N TYR A 188 13.80 -11.40 -23.63
CA TYR A 188 14.36 -11.39 -22.27
C TYR A 188 13.92 -12.59 -21.41
N ARG A 189 12.89 -13.32 -21.83
CA ARG A 189 12.26 -14.41 -21.05
C ARG A 189 13.20 -15.55 -20.65
N PRO A 190 14.18 -15.99 -21.48
CA PRO A 190 15.15 -17.00 -21.07
C PRO A 190 15.98 -16.60 -19.84
N TYR A 191 16.15 -15.30 -19.64
CA TYR A 191 16.94 -14.72 -18.55
C TYR A 191 16.08 -14.24 -17.38
N LEU A 192 14.77 -14.50 -17.39
CA LEU A 192 13.85 -13.92 -16.41
C LEU A 192 14.21 -14.32 -14.98
N ASP A 193 14.59 -15.58 -14.76
CA ASP A 193 14.97 -16.07 -13.43
C ASP A 193 16.24 -15.39 -12.93
N ASP A 194 17.24 -15.19 -13.80
CA ASP A 194 18.48 -14.47 -13.46
C ASP A 194 18.22 -12.99 -13.18
N ILE A 195 17.39 -12.33 -14.01
CA ILE A 195 16.99 -10.93 -13.82
C ILE A 195 16.24 -10.78 -12.48
N LEU A 196 15.34 -11.71 -12.16
CA LEU A 196 14.61 -11.71 -10.89
C LEU A 196 15.53 -11.95 -9.69
N ALA A 197 16.47 -12.89 -9.82
CA ALA A 197 17.45 -13.19 -8.77
C ALA A 197 18.37 -11.99 -8.51
N GLN A 198 18.85 -11.32 -9.56
CA GLN A 198 19.69 -10.13 -9.46
C GLN A 198 18.92 -8.90 -8.96
N ALA A 199 17.66 -8.75 -9.33
CA ALA A 199 16.82 -7.65 -8.86
C ALA A 199 16.32 -7.85 -7.42
N ARG A 200 16.31 -9.09 -6.91
CA ARG A 200 15.83 -9.38 -5.54
C ARG A 200 16.77 -8.73 -4.51
N VAL A 201 16.22 -7.86 -3.68
CA VAL A 201 16.94 -7.23 -2.58
C VAL A 201 16.38 -7.69 -1.25
N GLU A 202 17.25 -8.28 -0.44
CA GLU A 202 17.00 -8.64 0.94
C GLU A 202 17.42 -7.49 1.88
N PRO A 203 16.80 -7.34 3.06
CA PRO A 203 17.20 -6.35 4.04
C PRO A 203 18.68 -6.49 4.36
N GLY A 204 19.44 -5.43 4.10
CA GLY A 204 20.86 -5.40 4.41
C GLY A 204 21.10 -5.52 5.92
N ALA A 205 22.27 -6.02 6.30
CA ALA A 205 22.69 -6.09 7.70
C ALA A 205 22.82 -4.71 8.38
N LYS A 206 22.83 -3.63 7.59
CA LYS A 206 22.92 -2.24 8.08
C LYS A 206 21.76 -1.43 7.52
N LEU A 207 20.77 -1.18 8.38
CA LEU A 207 19.64 -0.28 8.11
C LEU A 207 20.00 1.14 8.53
N ASN A 208 19.31 2.13 7.97
CA ASN A 208 19.41 3.53 8.42
C ASN A 208 18.22 3.90 9.30
N PRO A 209 18.42 4.84 10.25
CA PRO A 209 17.35 5.28 11.12
C PRO A 209 16.26 6.04 10.36
N ILE A 210 15.02 5.88 10.81
CA ILE A 210 13.88 6.63 10.30
C ILE A 210 14.04 8.08 10.79
N GLN A 211 14.33 9.00 9.87
CA GLN A 211 14.42 10.43 10.14
C GLN A 211 13.31 11.15 9.40
N VAL A 212 12.08 11.10 9.94
CA VAL A 212 10.92 11.72 9.30
C VAL A 212 10.53 13.01 10.03
N SER A 213 10.11 14.03 9.29
CA SER A 213 9.48 15.25 9.79
C SER A 213 8.18 15.54 9.03
N GLY A 214 7.25 16.27 9.65
CA GLY A 214 6.08 16.77 8.94
C GLY A 214 6.46 18.03 8.17
N ALA A 215 6.15 18.10 6.88
CA ALA A 215 6.50 19.18 5.95
C ALA A 215 5.78 20.52 6.23
N ASP A 216 5.58 20.87 7.50
CA ASP A 216 4.72 21.94 8.01
C ASP A 216 3.30 21.92 7.42
N CYS A 217 2.83 20.77 6.93
CA CYS A 217 1.65 20.60 6.09
C CYS A 217 0.29 20.71 6.81
N GLY A 218 0.29 20.87 8.13
CA GLY A 218 -0.92 20.74 8.94
C GLY A 218 -1.35 19.28 9.13
N CYS A 219 -2.42 19.07 9.90
CA CYS A 219 -2.95 17.73 10.15
C CYS A 219 -3.75 17.20 8.96
N SER A 220 -3.89 15.87 8.92
CA SER A 220 -4.84 15.19 8.05
C SER A 220 -6.27 15.68 8.30
N GLY A 221 -6.95 16.02 7.19
CA GLY A 221 -8.35 16.43 7.16
C GLY A 221 -9.30 15.24 7.11
N GLU A 222 -10.60 15.50 7.11
CA GLU A 222 -11.56 14.44 6.77
C GLU A 222 -11.58 14.24 5.26
N HIS A 223 -11.15 13.05 4.82
CA HIS A 223 -11.26 12.66 3.43
C HIS A 223 -12.61 12.00 3.14
N SER A 224 -13.15 12.24 1.95
CA SER A 224 -14.37 11.59 1.45
C SER A 224 -14.20 10.09 1.16
N SER A 225 -12.96 9.62 1.04
CA SER A 225 -12.56 8.23 0.80
C SER A 225 -11.14 8.02 1.34
N LEU A 226 -10.75 6.77 1.60
CA LEU A 226 -9.47 6.46 2.24
C LEU A 226 -8.28 6.90 1.37
N VAL A 227 -7.31 7.58 1.98
CA VAL A 227 -5.97 7.79 1.41
C VAL A 227 -4.92 7.12 2.29
N TYR A 228 -4.28 6.09 1.76
CA TYR A 228 -3.38 5.22 2.51
C TYR A 228 -1.96 5.27 1.97
N GLY A 229 -0.95 5.46 2.82
CA GLY A 229 0.46 5.49 2.41
C GLY A 229 1.26 4.31 2.91
N PHE A 230 2.10 3.70 2.08
CA PHE A 230 3.09 2.72 2.55
C PHE A 230 4.45 3.38 2.71
N TYR A 231 5.09 3.21 3.86
CA TYR A 231 6.45 3.65 4.15
C TYR A 231 7.38 2.41 4.19
N PRO A 232 8.04 2.05 3.08
CA PRO A 232 8.98 0.95 3.08
C PRO A 232 10.19 1.21 3.98
N TYR A 233 10.68 0.19 4.66
CA TYR A 233 11.78 0.29 5.61
C TYR A 233 13.10 0.74 4.96
N TRP A 234 13.26 0.49 3.65
CA TRP A 234 14.41 0.91 2.86
C TRP A 234 14.28 2.36 2.35
N LEU A 235 13.12 3.00 2.52
CA LEU A 235 12.97 4.41 2.21
C LEU A 235 13.87 5.23 3.13
N ALA A 236 14.07 4.79 4.38
CA ALA A 236 15.08 5.36 5.27
C ALA A 236 16.49 5.15 4.70
N ASP A 237 17.05 6.19 4.10
CA ASP A 237 18.40 6.21 3.51
C ASP A 237 19.43 6.93 4.40
N GLY A 238 18.99 7.39 5.57
CA GLY A 238 19.80 8.12 6.54
C GLY A 238 19.74 9.65 6.38
N THR A 239 19.00 10.15 5.39
CA THR A 239 18.70 11.57 5.23
C THR A 239 17.37 11.94 5.90
N PRO A 240 17.21 13.17 6.40
CA PRO A 240 15.92 13.67 6.85
C PRO A 240 14.89 13.71 5.72
N GLN A 241 13.74 13.09 5.93
CA GLN A 241 12.64 12.97 4.97
C GLN A 241 11.43 13.74 5.47
N GLU A 242 10.91 14.60 4.61
CA GLU A 242 9.69 15.34 4.89
C GLU A 242 8.49 14.62 4.30
N VAL A 243 7.52 14.29 5.16
CA VAL A 243 6.25 13.67 4.76
C VAL A 243 5.13 14.69 4.94
N ASP A 244 4.30 14.84 3.90
CA ASP A 244 3.07 15.61 3.98
C ASP A 244 1.94 14.74 4.54
N PHE A 245 1.84 14.71 5.88
CA PHE A 245 0.82 13.95 6.58
C PHE A 245 -0.61 14.45 6.34
N SER A 246 -0.80 15.65 5.77
CA SER A 246 -2.14 16.17 5.49
C SER A 246 -2.88 15.37 4.42
N LEU A 247 -2.16 14.56 3.63
CA LEU A 247 -2.71 13.74 2.56
C LEU A 247 -3.27 12.39 3.01
N PHE A 248 -2.91 11.88 4.19
CA PHE A 248 -3.14 10.48 4.53
C PHE A 248 -4.09 10.33 5.70
N ASP A 249 -5.00 9.37 5.65
CA ASP A 249 -5.75 8.92 6.83
C ASP A 249 -4.89 7.97 7.68
N ARG A 250 -4.15 7.09 7.01
CA ARG A 250 -3.30 6.07 7.62
C ARG A 250 -2.03 5.87 6.82
N ILE A 251 -0.96 5.50 7.53
CA ILE A 251 0.30 5.05 6.91
C ILE A 251 0.71 3.70 7.48
N ALA A 252 1.29 2.84 6.65
CA ALA A 252 1.86 1.57 7.07
C ALA A 252 3.38 1.61 7.09
N PHE A 253 4.00 1.15 8.17
CA PHE A 253 5.39 0.70 8.13
C PHE A 253 5.48 -0.61 7.33
N TYR A 254 6.25 -0.63 6.25
CA TYR A 254 6.31 -1.74 5.29
C TYR A 254 7.73 -2.35 5.20
N ALA A 255 7.97 -3.63 5.43
CA ALA A 255 7.12 -4.62 6.06
C ALA A 255 7.99 -5.58 6.87
N LEU A 256 7.48 -5.99 8.03
CA LEU A 256 8.01 -7.15 8.75
C LEU A 256 7.63 -8.42 7.98
N ALA A 257 8.40 -9.50 8.10
CA ALA A 257 8.00 -10.77 7.50
C ALA A 257 7.99 -11.91 8.51
N LEU A 258 7.02 -12.80 8.33
CA LEU A 258 6.98 -14.11 8.96
C LEU A 258 7.86 -15.06 8.15
N ASN A 259 8.77 -15.74 8.83
CA ASN A 259 9.54 -16.82 8.24
C ASN A 259 8.66 -18.07 8.00
N ALA A 260 9.26 -19.13 7.45
CA ALA A 260 8.58 -20.41 7.18
C ALA A 260 7.99 -21.07 8.45
N GLU A 261 8.54 -20.74 9.62
CA GLU A 261 8.12 -21.24 10.93
C GLU A 261 6.95 -20.45 11.53
N GLY A 262 6.59 -19.30 10.96
CA GLY A 262 5.57 -18.38 11.48
C GLY A 262 6.08 -17.44 12.57
N ASP A 263 7.38 -17.11 12.59
CA ASP A 263 7.99 -16.17 13.52
C ASP A 263 8.50 -14.92 12.79
N ILE A 264 8.54 -13.78 13.50
CA ILE A 264 9.20 -12.55 13.04
C ILE A 264 10.63 -12.55 13.60
N GLN A 265 11.62 -12.82 12.75
CA GLN A 265 13.03 -12.85 13.18
C GLN A 265 13.69 -11.48 13.25
N SER A 266 13.28 -10.56 12.38
CA SER A 266 13.80 -9.20 12.33
C SER A 266 12.64 -8.22 12.45
N SER A 267 12.68 -7.41 13.49
CA SER A 267 11.78 -6.27 13.68
C SER A 267 12.16 -5.08 12.80
N LEU A 268 13.27 -5.13 12.05
CA LEU A 268 13.79 -4.00 11.27
C LEU A 268 13.80 -2.73 12.14
N GLN A 269 13.35 -1.59 11.61
CA GLN A 269 13.20 -0.33 12.36
C GLN A 269 11.93 -0.29 13.26
N TRP A 270 11.12 -1.35 13.34
CA TRP A 270 9.96 -1.46 14.23
C TRP A 270 10.36 -1.93 15.64
N SER A 271 11.25 -1.19 16.30
CA SER A 271 11.70 -1.48 17.67
C SER A 271 12.15 -0.22 18.41
N ASP A 272 12.28 -0.31 19.74
CA ASP A 272 12.71 0.82 20.59
C ASP A 272 14.08 1.37 20.19
N ASP A 273 15.01 0.50 19.76
CA ASP A 273 16.36 0.89 19.32
C ASP A 273 16.36 1.81 18.10
N TRP A 274 15.26 1.84 17.34
CA TRP A 274 15.10 2.61 16.11
C TRP A 274 14.09 3.77 16.24
N ASP A 275 13.65 4.07 17.47
CA ASP A 275 12.67 5.14 17.77
C ASP A 275 11.36 4.98 16.97
N ALA A 276 10.84 3.75 16.87
CA ALA A 276 9.52 3.49 16.29
C ALA A 276 8.42 4.31 16.99
N ALA A 277 8.57 4.58 18.29
CA ALA A 277 7.72 5.50 19.04
C ALA A 277 7.70 6.92 18.43
N GLY A 278 8.86 7.44 18.00
CA GLY A 278 8.97 8.74 17.34
C GLY A 278 8.23 8.79 16.02
N PHE A 279 8.35 7.75 15.18
CA PHE A 279 7.59 7.64 13.93
C PHE A 279 6.07 7.64 14.18
N ILE A 280 5.60 6.82 15.12
CA ILE A 280 4.18 6.71 15.46
C ILE A 280 3.64 8.03 16.04
N ASN A 281 4.35 8.61 17.03
CA ASN A 281 3.94 9.87 17.64
C ASN A 281 3.91 11.02 16.63
N LEU A 282 4.85 11.04 15.69
CA LEU A 282 4.87 12.06 14.64
C LEU A 282 3.61 11.94 13.76
N ALA A 283 3.25 10.74 13.30
CA ALA A 283 2.03 10.53 12.54
C ALA A 283 0.77 10.91 13.35
N HIS A 284 0.68 10.49 14.61
CA HIS A 284 -0.42 10.84 15.53
C HIS A 284 -0.51 12.36 15.80
N LYS A 285 0.63 13.06 15.85
CA LYS A 285 0.67 14.52 15.94
C LYS A 285 -0.05 15.16 14.75
N TYR A 286 0.02 14.56 13.57
CA TYR A 286 -0.70 15.01 12.37
C TYR A 286 -2.03 14.29 12.12
N ARG A 287 -2.55 13.52 13.09
CA ARG A 287 -3.79 12.72 13.03
C ARG A 287 -3.79 11.57 12.02
N VAL A 288 -2.62 11.05 11.68
CA VAL A 288 -2.48 9.91 10.80
C VAL A 288 -2.31 8.65 11.65
N ALA A 289 -3.15 7.64 11.43
CA ALA A 289 -3.01 6.37 12.12
C ALA A 289 -1.84 5.56 11.54
N VAL A 290 -1.20 4.73 12.37
CA VAL A 290 -0.03 3.95 11.95
C VAL A 290 -0.30 2.45 12.03
N ASP A 291 -0.19 1.80 10.88
CA ASP A 291 -0.31 0.35 10.76
C ASP A 291 1.07 -0.30 10.62
N VAL A 292 1.23 -1.53 11.10
CA VAL A 292 2.40 -2.36 10.81
C VAL A 292 2.07 -3.37 9.72
N THR A 293 2.91 -3.47 8.70
CA THR A 293 2.72 -4.46 7.65
C THR A 293 3.46 -5.75 7.99
N ILE A 294 2.77 -6.89 7.84
CA ILE A 294 3.34 -8.22 8.07
C ILE A 294 3.17 -9.07 6.81
N GLN A 295 4.30 -9.41 6.17
CA GLN A 295 4.36 -10.35 5.06
C GLN A 295 4.26 -11.78 5.58
N ALA A 296 3.15 -12.44 5.24
CA ALA A 296 2.94 -13.85 5.47
C ALA A 296 3.48 -14.63 4.28
N ARG A 297 4.66 -15.25 4.43
CA ARG A 297 5.26 -16.12 3.40
C ARG A 297 4.98 -17.59 3.65
N GLY A 298 4.76 -18.34 2.57
CA GLY A 298 4.50 -19.78 2.64
C GLY A 298 3.24 -20.16 3.43
N TRP A 299 2.32 -19.21 3.62
CA TRP A 299 1.09 -19.35 4.39
C TRP A 299 0.19 -20.46 3.88
N GLN A 300 0.30 -20.76 2.59
CA GLN A 300 -0.37 -21.87 1.90
C GLN A 300 -0.03 -23.24 2.51
N ALA A 301 1.16 -23.38 3.11
CA ALA A 301 1.68 -24.64 3.67
C ALA A 301 1.66 -24.67 5.21
N TRP A 302 1.02 -23.69 5.86
CA TRP A 302 0.92 -23.68 7.31
C TRP A 302 0.02 -24.79 7.83
N ASP A 303 0.50 -25.48 8.87
CA ASP A 303 -0.29 -26.39 9.68
C ASP A 303 -0.84 -25.65 10.92
N GLY A 304 -1.66 -26.33 11.72
CA GLY A 304 -2.25 -25.71 12.91
C GLY A 304 -1.22 -25.23 13.96
N LYS A 305 0.02 -25.74 13.97
CA LYS A 305 1.07 -25.27 14.88
C LYS A 305 1.70 -23.98 14.37
N ARG A 306 2.12 -23.97 13.09
CA ARG A 306 2.69 -22.79 12.42
C ARG A 306 1.69 -21.63 12.43
N LEU A 307 0.43 -21.91 12.12
CA LEU A 307 -0.62 -20.88 12.13
C LEU A 307 -0.78 -20.24 13.52
N ARG A 308 -0.82 -21.04 14.60
CA ARG A 308 -0.88 -20.47 15.96
C ARG A 308 0.34 -19.64 16.34
N ARG A 309 1.52 -20.00 15.82
CA ARG A 309 2.76 -19.27 16.04
C ARG A 309 2.75 -17.94 15.29
N ALA A 310 2.40 -17.97 14.01
CA ALA A 310 2.20 -16.79 13.18
C ALA A 310 1.21 -15.82 13.81
N VAL A 311 0.05 -16.30 14.29
CA VAL A 311 -0.92 -15.46 15.01
C VAL A 311 -0.30 -14.83 16.25
N GLY A 312 0.49 -15.58 17.01
CA GLY A 312 1.20 -15.06 18.19
C GLY A 312 2.16 -13.93 17.84
N ALA A 313 3.07 -14.18 16.89
CA ALA A 313 4.06 -13.21 16.45
C ALA A 313 3.42 -11.94 15.86
N THR A 314 2.35 -12.10 15.07
CA THR A 314 1.57 -10.97 14.54
C THR A 314 0.94 -10.13 15.64
N VAL A 315 0.21 -10.76 16.57
CA VAL A 315 -0.43 -10.02 17.67
C VAL A 315 0.61 -9.34 18.55
N GLU A 316 1.76 -9.96 18.78
CA GLU A 316 2.86 -9.36 19.54
C GLU A 316 3.42 -8.12 18.85
N ALA A 317 3.72 -8.18 17.54
CA ALA A 317 4.24 -7.03 16.78
C ALA A 317 3.27 -5.85 16.72
N VAL A 318 1.96 -6.12 16.62
CA VAL A 318 0.89 -5.10 16.57
C VAL A 318 0.66 -4.46 17.93
N THR A 319 0.69 -5.27 18.99
CA THR A 319 0.44 -4.80 20.36
C THR A 319 1.69 -4.35 21.10
N GLN A 320 2.84 -4.37 20.41
CA GLN A 320 4.12 -3.95 20.94
C GLN A 320 4.04 -2.50 21.44
N GLN A 321 4.61 -2.32 22.63
CA GLN A 321 4.67 -1.07 23.34
C GLN A 321 6.06 -0.47 23.17
N PHE A 322 6.12 0.71 22.58
CA PHE A 322 7.36 1.44 22.36
C PHE A 322 7.54 2.54 23.38
N THR A 323 8.75 2.68 23.87
CA THR A 323 9.12 3.74 24.83
C THR A 323 9.58 4.96 24.05
N PRO A 324 8.94 6.14 24.23
CA PRO A 324 9.37 7.36 23.55
C PRO A 324 10.82 7.71 23.92
N SER A 325 11.63 8.03 22.91
CA SER A 325 12.95 8.63 23.11
C SER A 325 12.83 10.03 23.73
N GLN A 326 13.91 10.56 24.33
CA GLN A 326 13.91 11.92 24.89
C GLN A 326 13.55 12.99 23.84
N THR A 327 13.97 12.79 22.59
CA THR A 327 13.63 13.64 21.45
C THR A 327 12.14 13.57 21.10
N SER A 328 11.56 12.36 21.14
CA SER A 328 10.12 12.15 20.92
C SER A 328 9.25 12.79 22.01
N LEU A 329 9.69 12.76 23.27
CA LEU A 329 9.01 13.43 24.40
C LEU A 329 8.97 14.96 24.29
N LEU A 330 9.98 15.57 23.66
CA LEU A 330 10.01 17.03 23.43
C LEU A 330 9.04 17.46 22.33
N ASN A 331 8.82 16.59 21.35
CA ASN A 331 7.93 16.85 20.23
C ASN A 331 6.44 16.66 20.57
N ASP A 332 6.14 15.80 21.55
CA ASP A 332 4.81 15.67 22.15
C ASP A 332 4.86 15.46 23.68
N PRO A 333 4.79 16.55 24.48
CA PRO A 333 4.87 16.47 25.94
C PRO A 333 3.61 15.83 26.59
N LEU A 334 2.54 15.52 25.85
CA LEU A 334 1.38 14.78 26.39
C LEU A 334 1.76 13.38 26.88
N THR A 335 2.74 12.76 26.23
CA THR A 335 3.33 11.47 26.66
C THR A 335 3.77 11.50 28.13
N LEU A 336 4.19 12.65 28.68
CA LEU A 336 4.57 12.80 30.09
C LEU A 336 3.37 12.91 31.04
N PHE A 337 2.26 13.50 30.62
CA PHE A 337 1.07 13.70 31.45
C PHE A 337 0.10 12.52 31.43
N GLU A 338 0.09 11.74 30.34
CA GLU A 338 -0.60 10.45 30.24
C GLU A 338 0.22 9.29 30.86
N GLY A 339 1.33 9.59 31.54
CA GLY A 339 2.07 8.65 32.37
C GLY A 339 3.21 7.91 31.67
N GLY A 340 3.87 8.52 30.69
CA GLY A 340 4.89 7.85 29.88
C GLY A 340 4.29 6.73 29.04
N ALA A 341 3.03 6.90 28.61
CA ALA A 341 2.26 5.84 27.97
C ALA A 341 3.03 5.30 26.76
N ALA A 342 3.33 4.00 26.81
CA ALA A 342 4.01 3.35 25.71
C ALA A 342 3.16 3.46 24.44
N VAL A 343 3.81 3.92 23.38
CA VAL A 343 3.21 4.20 22.08
C VAL A 343 3.05 2.87 21.33
N ARG A 344 2.00 2.73 20.53
CA ARG A 344 1.70 1.49 19.79
C ARG A 344 1.14 1.84 18.42
N GLY A 345 1.22 0.91 17.48
CA GLY A 345 0.47 1.00 16.23
C GLY A 345 -1.05 0.91 16.46
N ASP A 346 -1.81 1.35 15.48
CA ASP A 346 -3.28 1.40 15.47
C ASP A 346 -3.91 0.25 14.67
N GLY A 347 -3.10 -0.53 13.95
CA GLY A 347 -3.60 -1.62 13.11
C GLY A 347 -2.49 -2.43 12.45
N VAL A 348 -2.93 -3.35 11.59
CA VAL A 348 -2.07 -4.29 10.88
C VAL A 348 -2.52 -4.44 9.44
N THR A 349 -1.56 -4.51 8.52
CA THR A 349 -1.80 -4.89 7.12
C THR A 349 -1.10 -6.22 6.84
N LEU A 350 -1.89 -7.27 6.63
CA LEU A 350 -1.39 -8.63 6.41
C LEU A 350 -1.19 -8.86 4.90
N VAL A 351 0.06 -8.99 4.47
CA VAL A 351 0.41 -9.19 3.06
C VAL A 351 0.47 -10.69 2.77
N PHE A 352 -0.31 -11.15 1.80
CA PHE A 352 -0.34 -12.54 1.36
C PHE A 352 0.26 -12.66 -0.04
N ASP A 353 1.52 -13.08 -0.09
CA ASP A 353 2.26 -13.33 -1.32
C ASP A 353 1.66 -14.54 -2.06
N ASN A 354 1.68 -14.51 -3.40
CA ASN A 354 1.16 -15.57 -4.27
C ASN A 354 -0.30 -15.97 -3.93
N TYR A 355 -1.20 -14.99 -3.90
CA TYR A 355 -2.61 -15.20 -3.48
C TYR A 355 -3.40 -16.10 -4.44
N THR A 356 -3.09 -16.09 -5.74
CA THR A 356 -3.87 -16.73 -6.81
C THR A 356 -3.80 -18.27 -6.85
N GLU A 357 -3.12 -18.92 -5.89
CA GLU A 357 -3.14 -20.38 -5.77
C GLU A 357 -4.51 -20.93 -5.32
N SER A 358 -4.74 -22.23 -5.58
CA SER A 358 -6.04 -22.93 -5.46
C SER A 358 -6.87 -22.62 -4.21
N ALA A 359 -8.21 -22.57 -4.36
CA ALA A 359 -9.20 -22.33 -3.30
C ALA A 359 -8.96 -23.08 -1.97
N GLY A 360 -8.50 -24.33 -2.03
CA GLY A 360 -8.22 -25.13 -0.83
C GLY A 360 -7.13 -24.56 0.08
N LYS A 361 -6.19 -23.78 -0.46
CA LYS A 361 -5.10 -23.16 0.32
C LYS A 361 -5.55 -21.87 1.01
N ARG A 362 -6.55 -21.17 0.47
CA ARG A 362 -7.11 -19.92 1.02
C ARG A 362 -7.78 -20.08 2.39
N ALA A 363 -8.14 -21.30 2.78
CA ALA A 363 -8.65 -21.60 4.12
C ALA A 363 -7.65 -21.23 5.24
N ASN A 364 -6.35 -21.36 5.00
CA ASN A 364 -5.32 -20.98 5.97
C ASN A 364 -5.30 -19.47 6.21
N LEU A 365 -5.43 -18.67 5.15
CA LEU A 365 -5.53 -17.21 5.24
C LEU A 365 -6.74 -16.80 6.08
N ILE A 366 -7.93 -17.33 5.76
CA ILE A 366 -9.16 -17.03 6.49
C ILE A 366 -9.02 -17.38 7.97
N THR A 367 -8.48 -18.57 8.25
CA THR A 367 -8.25 -19.05 9.62
C THR A 367 -7.26 -18.15 10.37
N PHE A 368 -6.19 -17.72 9.70
CA PHE A 368 -5.18 -16.84 10.27
C PHE A 368 -5.76 -15.47 10.60
N VAL A 369 -6.46 -14.83 9.65
CA VAL A 369 -7.11 -13.52 9.84
C VAL A 369 -8.12 -13.56 11.00
N ASN A 370 -9.01 -14.56 11.03
CA ASN A 370 -10.00 -14.71 12.10
C ASN A 370 -9.34 -14.87 13.48
N GLN A 371 -8.26 -15.64 13.59
CA GLN A 371 -7.56 -15.83 14.86
C GLN A 371 -6.79 -14.56 15.30
N VAL A 372 -6.24 -13.80 14.36
CA VAL A 372 -5.64 -12.49 14.66
C VAL A 372 -6.72 -11.53 15.16
N ALA A 373 -7.84 -11.41 14.43
CA ALA A 373 -8.96 -10.54 14.80
C ALA A 373 -9.52 -10.87 16.18
N GLN A 374 -9.75 -12.16 16.46
CA GLN A 374 -10.22 -12.61 17.77
C GLN A 374 -9.27 -12.19 18.89
N ARG A 375 -7.95 -12.37 18.72
CA ARG A 375 -6.96 -12.03 19.75
C ARG A 375 -6.73 -10.53 19.92
N LEU A 376 -6.94 -9.74 18.87
CA LEU A 376 -6.87 -8.28 18.95
C LEU A 376 -8.13 -7.69 19.62
N ALA A 377 -9.31 -8.26 19.35
CA ALA A 377 -10.56 -7.86 20.01
C ALA A 377 -10.51 -8.03 21.54
N GLU A 378 -9.74 -9.00 22.05
CA GLU A 378 -9.51 -9.20 23.49
C GLU A 378 -8.67 -8.09 24.16
N ARG A 379 -8.10 -7.14 23.40
CA ARG A 379 -7.17 -6.11 23.92
C ARG A 379 -7.83 -4.79 24.34
N GLU A 380 -9.16 -4.74 24.42
CA GLU A 380 -9.96 -3.55 24.81
C GLU A 380 -9.65 -2.29 23.98
N ARG A 381 -9.18 -2.47 22.74
CA ARG A 381 -8.92 -1.39 21.77
C ARG A 381 -9.33 -1.87 20.39
N ASP A 382 -9.80 -0.92 19.59
CA ASP A 382 -10.17 -1.16 18.20
C ASP A 382 -8.92 -1.10 17.33
N TYR A 383 -8.54 -2.25 16.76
CA TYR A 383 -7.38 -2.38 15.88
C TYR A 383 -7.89 -2.61 14.47
N HIS A 384 -7.44 -1.78 13.53
CA HIS A 384 -7.75 -2.01 12.13
C HIS A 384 -6.98 -3.21 11.59
N ILE A 385 -7.67 -4.06 10.84
CA ILE A 385 -7.08 -5.23 10.20
C ILE A 385 -7.33 -5.12 8.71
N ASN A 386 -6.25 -4.94 7.98
CA ASN A 386 -6.27 -4.91 6.54
C ASN A 386 -5.56 -6.14 5.98
N ILE A 387 -5.90 -6.51 4.76
CA ILE A 387 -5.15 -7.52 4.00
C ILE A 387 -4.63 -6.88 2.72
N LEU A 388 -3.44 -7.28 2.29
CA LEU A 388 -2.91 -6.95 0.98
C LEU A 388 -2.72 -8.26 0.22
N LEU A 389 -3.32 -8.33 -0.97
CA LEU A 389 -3.31 -9.51 -1.79
C LEU A 389 -2.37 -9.30 -2.98
N ASP A 390 -1.31 -10.11 -3.04
CA ASP A 390 -0.44 -10.16 -4.22
C ASP A 390 -1.13 -10.96 -5.33
N LEU A 391 -1.77 -10.23 -6.25
CA LEU A 391 -2.58 -10.78 -7.31
C LEU A 391 -2.20 -10.20 -8.66
N ASP A 392 -2.16 -11.07 -9.67
CA ASP A 392 -2.04 -10.65 -11.06
C ASP A 392 -3.43 -10.24 -11.57
N VAL A 393 -3.68 -8.93 -11.68
CA VAL A 393 -4.97 -8.41 -12.11
C VAL A 393 -5.29 -8.86 -13.54
N ALA A 394 -4.28 -9.06 -14.39
CA ALA A 394 -4.49 -9.51 -15.76
C ALA A 394 -5.00 -10.97 -15.82
N ALA A 395 -4.69 -11.78 -14.81
CA ALA A 395 -5.16 -13.17 -14.71
C ALA A 395 -6.60 -13.29 -14.15
N LEU A 396 -7.15 -12.23 -13.54
CA LEU A 396 -8.49 -12.26 -12.92
C LEU A 396 -9.64 -12.46 -13.90
N ASP A 397 -9.46 -12.18 -15.19
CA ASP A 397 -10.49 -12.39 -16.21
C ASP A 397 -10.93 -13.87 -16.32
N GLN A 398 -10.18 -14.81 -15.73
CA GLN A 398 -10.41 -16.25 -15.85
C GLN A 398 -10.57 -16.97 -14.49
N GLN A 399 -10.45 -16.27 -13.36
CA GLN A 399 -10.40 -16.89 -12.04
C GLN A 399 -11.14 -16.09 -10.97
N ALA A 400 -11.86 -16.81 -10.10
CA ALA A 400 -12.45 -16.23 -8.91
C ALA A 400 -11.38 -15.99 -7.84
N ALA A 401 -11.32 -14.77 -7.33
CA ALA A 401 -10.33 -14.30 -6.38
C ALA A 401 -10.94 -13.88 -5.04
N PHE A 402 -12.20 -13.45 -4.95
CA PHE A 402 -12.69 -12.79 -3.74
C PHE A 402 -13.82 -13.53 -3.02
N SER A 403 -14.60 -14.34 -3.73
CA SER A 403 -15.76 -15.07 -3.21
C SER A 403 -15.42 -15.97 -2.02
N ASP A 404 -14.26 -16.62 -2.01
CA ASP A 404 -13.84 -17.44 -0.86
C ASP A 404 -13.57 -16.61 0.41
N LEU A 405 -13.35 -15.30 0.28
CA LEU A 405 -13.09 -14.39 1.39
C LEU A 405 -14.37 -13.79 1.98
N GLU A 406 -15.56 -14.20 1.51
CA GLU A 406 -16.85 -13.64 1.96
C GLU A 406 -16.94 -13.55 3.49
N SER A 407 -16.53 -14.61 4.19
CA SER A 407 -16.58 -14.71 5.66
C SER A 407 -15.73 -13.69 6.42
N ILE A 408 -14.70 -13.11 5.79
CA ILE A 408 -13.84 -12.09 6.41
C ILE A 408 -14.10 -10.68 5.87
N LEU A 409 -14.77 -10.58 4.72
CA LEU A 409 -15.06 -9.31 4.05
C LEU A 409 -16.47 -8.78 4.33
N LEU A 410 -17.45 -9.67 4.55
CA LEU A 410 -18.83 -9.29 4.78
C LEU A 410 -19.25 -9.55 6.22
N ASP A 411 -20.10 -8.66 6.74
CA ASP A 411 -20.73 -8.84 8.04
C ASP A 411 -21.55 -10.13 8.05
N SER A 412 -21.49 -10.83 9.17
CA SER A 412 -22.23 -12.07 9.34
C SER A 412 -23.74 -11.82 9.35
N SER A 413 -24.53 -12.87 9.07
CA SER A 413 -26.00 -12.80 9.20
C SER A 413 -26.45 -12.50 10.63
N ASP A 414 -25.59 -12.76 11.61
CA ASP A 414 -25.87 -12.58 13.04
C ASP A 414 -25.53 -11.16 13.52
N GLY A 415 -25.00 -10.31 12.63
CA GLY A 415 -24.70 -8.90 12.90
C GLY A 415 -23.27 -8.64 13.38
N ASP A 416 -22.43 -9.67 13.48
CA ASP A 416 -21.00 -9.49 13.76
C ASP A 416 -20.31 -8.84 12.55
N ALA A 417 -19.59 -7.74 12.81
CA ALA A 417 -18.83 -7.03 11.81
C ALA A 417 -17.74 -7.91 11.19
N ALA A 418 -17.49 -7.76 9.89
CA ALA A 418 -16.41 -8.48 9.24
C ALA A 418 -15.05 -8.06 9.82
N PRO A 419 -14.13 -9.00 10.06
CA PRO A 419 -12.84 -8.73 10.69
C PRO A 419 -11.88 -7.90 9.83
N VAL A 420 -12.05 -7.88 8.51
CA VAL A 420 -11.17 -7.10 7.60
C VAL A 420 -11.84 -5.77 7.24
N ASP A 421 -11.13 -4.67 7.47
CA ASP A 421 -11.56 -3.33 7.10
C ASP A 421 -11.32 -3.05 5.63
N TYR A 422 -10.06 -3.22 5.17
CA TYR A 422 -9.65 -2.93 3.81
C TYR A 422 -8.85 -4.07 3.16
N VAL A 423 -9.00 -4.20 1.84
CA VAL A 423 -8.27 -5.13 0.97
C VAL A 423 -7.45 -4.32 -0.02
N PHE A 424 -6.14 -4.30 0.17
CA PHE A 424 -5.20 -3.66 -0.72
C PHE A 424 -4.83 -4.56 -1.89
N VAL A 425 -4.78 -3.97 -3.08
CA VAL A 425 -4.42 -4.66 -4.32
C VAL A 425 -3.45 -3.80 -5.11
N PHE A 426 -2.22 -4.27 -5.30
CA PHE A 426 -1.28 -3.59 -6.20
C PHE A 426 -1.78 -3.64 -7.64
N LEU A 427 -1.95 -2.48 -8.27
CA LEU A 427 -2.33 -2.41 -9.68
C LEU A 427 -1.09 -2.42 -10.57
N GLN A 428 -1.05 -3.38 -11.49
CA GLN A 428 -0.08 -3.39 -12.58
C GLN A 428 -0.36 -2.29 -13.60
N GLN A 429 0.70 -1.77 -14.23
CA GLN A 429 0.57 -0.89 -15.38
C GLN A 429 0.26 -1.71 -16.65
N PRO A 430 -0.61 -1.21 -17.57
CA PRO A 430 -1.32 0.06 -17.52
C PRO A 430 -2.55 0.02 -16.58
N THR A 431 -2.65 1.00 -15.68
CA THR A 431 -3.75 1.09 -14.71
C THR A 431 -5.13 1.34 -15.36
N SER A 432 -5.15 1.85 -16.61
CA SER A 432 -6.37 2.17 -17.36
C SER A 432 -7.30 0.96 -17.54
N ASP A 433 -6.70 -0.22 -17.67
CA ASP A 433 -7.40 -1.49 -17.87
C ASP A 433 -7.43 -2.31 -16.58
N ALA A 434 -6.32 -2.37 -15.83
CA ALA A 434 -6.24 -3.13 -14.58
C ALA A 434 -7.35 -2.75 -13.59
N LYS A 435 -7.62 -1.45 -13.41
CA LYS A 435 -8.70 -1.00 -12.50
C LYS A 435 -10.10 -1.50 -12.91
N LYS A 436 -10.35 -1.61 -14.21
CA LYS A 436 -11.63 -2.06 -14.77
C LYS A 436 -11.78 -3.57 -14.68
N ILE A 437 -10.68 -4.31 -14.89
CA ILE A 437 -10.65 -5.78 -14.74
C ILE A 437 -10.92 -6.14 -13.28
N LEU A 438 -10.20 -5.50 -12.34
CA LEU A 438 -10.40 -5.71 -10.90
C LEU A 438 -11.86 -5.49 -10.49
N ARG A 439 -12.44 -4.35 -10.88
CA ARG A 439 -13.85 -4.06 -10.60
C ARG A 439 -14.76 -5.13 -11.19
N ARG A 440 -14.62 -5.43 -12.48
CA ARG A 440 -15.49 -6.39 -13.18
C ARG A 440 -15.47 -7.76 -12.49
N ASN A 441 -14.29 -8.26 -12.14
CA ASN A 441 -14.13 -9.53 -11.43
C ASN A 441 -14.94 -9.55 -10.11
N ILE A 442 -14.87 -8.49 -9.30
CA ILE A 442 -15.68 -8.35 -8.07
C ILE A 442 -17.18 -8.29 -8.38
N GLU A 443 -17.58 -7.58 -9.43
CA GLU A 443 -19.00 -7.48 -9.84
C GLU A 443 -19.55 -8.80 -10.37
N ASP A 444 -18.70 -9.67 -10.92
CA ASP A 444 -19.05 -11.00 -11.40
C ASP A 444 -19.19 -12.01 -10.26
N GLU A 445 -18.34 -11.91 -9.24
CA GLU A 445 -18.35 -12.78 -8.05
C GLU A 445 -19.45 -12.42 -7.04
N PHE A 446 -19.75 -11.13 -6.85
CA PHE A 446 -20.74 -10.67 -5.86
C PHE A 446 -21.92 -9.96 -6.49
N ARG A 447 -23.08 -10.00 -5.83
CA ARG A 447 -24.32 -9.36 -6.30
C ARG A 447 -24.91 -8.42 -5.25
N GLY A 448 -25.73 -7.46 -5.71
CA GLY A 448 -26.55 -6.61 -4.84
C GLY A 448 -25.75 -5.86 -3.75
N ALA A 449 -26.18 -6.01 -2.50
CA ALA A 449 -25.57 -5.36 -1.33
C ALA A 449 -24.15 -5.86 -1.04
N GLN A 450 -23.88 -7.17 -1.23
CA GLN A 450 -22.56 -7.76 -1.02
C GLN A 450 -21.52 -7.13 -1.94
N ARG A 451 -21.87 -6.96 -3.22
CA ARG A 451 -21.01 -6.29 -4.22
C ARG A 451 -20.64 -4.87 -3.78
N LYS A 452 -21.63 -4.10 -3.29
CA LYS A 452 -21.38 -2.75 -2.77
C LYS A 452 -20.42 -2.80 -1.58
N ALA A 453 -20.66 -3.70 -0.62
CA ALA A 453 -19.85 -3.83 0.57
C ALA A 453 -18.39 -4.19 0.23
N VAL A 454 -18.17 -5.21 -0.63
CA VAL A 454 -16.81 -5.61 -1.04
C VAL A 454 -16.09 -4.49 -1.78
N LEU A 455 -16.75 -3.84 -2.76
CA LEU A 455 -16.15 -2.71 -3.49
C LEU A 455 -15.72 -1.58 -2.53
N ARG A 456 -16.50 -1.31 -1.48
CA ARG A 456 -16.19 -0.32 -0.44
C ARG A 456 -15.19 -0.79 0.62
N LYS A 457 -14.58 -1.97 0.43
CA LYS A 457 -13.40 -2.44 1.16
C LYS A 457 -12.15 -2.54 0.30
N ILE A 458 -12.27 -2.61 -1.03
CA ILE A 458 -11.10 -2.69 -1.91
C ILE A 458 -10.41 -1.32 -1.99
N VAL A 459 -9.09 -1.31 -1.86
CA VAL A 459 -8.23 -0.14 -2.02
C VAL A 459 -7.14 -0.47 -3.05
N PRO A 460 -7.27 0.01 -4.30
CA PRO A 460 -6.22 -0.15 -5.28
C PRO A 460 -4.97 0.64 -4.88
N VAL A 461 -3.79 0.02 -5.01
CA VAL A 461 -2.49 0.60 -4.68
C VAL A 461 -1.73 0.90 -5.95
N ILE A 462 -1.31 2.15 -6.12
CA ILE A 462 -0.57 2.64 -7.29
C ILE A 462 0.73 3.33 -6.87
N SER A 463 1.69 3.41 -7.80
CA SER A 463 2.87 4.24 -7.62
C SER A 463 2.54 5.72 -7.80
N PRO A 464 3.04 6.63 -6.96
CA PRO A 464 2.95 8.07 -7.18
C PRO A 464 3.88 8.58 -8.29
N ASP A 465 4.89 7.80 -8.69
CA ASP A 465 5.94 8.23 -9.60
C ASP A 465 5.64 7.92 -11.07
N GLY A 466 6.25 8.69 -11.98
CA GLY A 466 6.30 8.38 -13.41
C GLY A 466 5.05 8.79 -14.19
N HIS A 467 4.22 9.68 -13.64
CA HIS A 467 3.00 10.16 -14.30
C HIS A 467 3.20 11.46 -15.10
N ALA A 468 4.35 12.14 -14.94
CA ALA A 468 4.66 13.36 -15.68
C ALA A 468 4.76 13.13 -17.20
N ASP A 469 5.25 11.96 -17.63
CA ASP A 469 5.50 11.60 -19.03
C ASP A 469 4.33 10.85 -19.70
N ASP A 470 3.12 10.92 -19.13
CA ASP A 470 1.93 10.28 -19.71
C ASP A 470 1.67 10.80 -21.15
N PRO A 471 1.53 9.90 -22.15
CA PRO A 471 1.24 10.26 -23.53
C PRO A 471 -0.01 11.13 -23.74
N ARG A 472 -0.96 11.07 -22.81
CA ARG A 472 -2.21 11.86 -22.82
C ARG A 472 -2.07 13.24 -22.18
N GLY A 473 -0.93 13.52 -21.56
CA GLY A 473 -0.61 14.73 -20.82
C GLY A 473 -0.29 14.44 -19.36
N ALA A 474 0.62 15.22 -18.78
CA ALA A 474 1.14 15.00 -17.43
C ALA A 474 0.04 14.75 -16.38
N PHE A 475 0.16 13.62 -15.68
CA PHE A 475 -0.76 13.14 -14.63
C PHE A 475 -2.20 12.89 -15.08
N THR A 476 -2.49 12.77 -16.38
CA THR A 476 -3.86 12.50 -16.86
C THR A 476 -4.34 11.13 -16.38
N GLN A 477 -3.56 10.07 -16.59
CA GLN A 477 -3.88 8.72 -16.12
C GLN A 477 -4.01 8.65 -14.60
N PHE A 478 -3.09 9.29 -13.86
CA PHE A 478 -3.15 9.36 -12.40
C PHE A 478 -4.46 10.00 -11.92
N THR A 479 -4.86 11.12 -12.54
CA THR A 479 -6.10 11.82 -12.20
C THR A 479 -7.33 10.95 -12.53
N ASP A 480 -7.34 10.30 -13.70
CA ASP A 480 -8.39 9.35 -14.10
C ASP A 480 -8.48 8.15 -13.15
N ASP A 481 -7.37 7.72 -12.56
CA ASP A 481 -7.32 6.65 -11.56
C ASP A 481 -7.93 7.11 -10.24
N LEU A 482 -7.51 8.27 -9.73
CA LEU A 482 -8.03 8.85 -8.50
C LEU A 482 -9.54 9.05 -8.52
N ILE A 483 -10.08 9.63 -9.60
CA ILE A 483 -11.54 9.81 -9.81
C ILE A 483 -12.23 8.45 -9.81
N TYR A 484 -11.69 7.50 -10.57
CA TYR A 484 -12.28 6.17 -10.66
C TYR A 484 -12.30 5.45 -9.31
N PHE A 485 -11.23 5.59 -8.52
CA PHE A 485 -11.12 4.93 -7.22
C PHE A 485 -12.07 5.51 -6.20
N GLN A 486 -12.17 6.84 -6.11
CA GLN A 486 -13.10 7.52 -5.22
C GLN A 486 -14.55 7.04 -5.45
N ASP A 487 -14.96 6.98 -6.72
CA ASP A 487 -16.35 6.62 -7.05
C ASP A 487 -16.66 5.14 -6.85
N ASN A 488 -15.69 4.25 -7.06
CA ASN A 488 -15.96 2.81 -7.21
C ASN A 488 -15.35 1.92 -6.13
N PHE A 489 -14.37 2.41 -5.39
CA PHE A 489 -13.62 1.67 -4.39
C PHE A 489 -13.69 2.36 -3.02
N ALA A 490 -12.96 1.84 -2.03
CA ALA A 490 -12.88 2.44 -0.69
C ALA A 490 -11.97 3.67 -0.63
N GLY A 491 -11.07 3.82 -1.61
CA GLY A 491 -10.10 4.89 -1.68
C GLY A 491 -8.88 4.52 -2.53
N VAL A 492 -7.73 5.14 -2.23
CA VAL A 492 -6.46 4.92 -2.93
C VAL A 492 -5.32 4.61 -1.95
N GLY A 493 -4.47 3.64 -2.33
CA GLY A 493 -3.19 3.39 -1.69
C GLY A 493 -2.03 3.93 -2.53
N LEU A 494 -1.05 4.57 -1.89
CA LEU A 494 0.18 5.03 -2.52
C LEU A 494 1.36 4.21 -2.02
N TRP A 495 2.09 3.61 -2.95
CA TRP A 495 3.30 2.86 -2.65
C TRP A 495 4.43 3.25 -3.61
N PRO A 496 5.62 3.67 -3.11
CA PRO A 496 5.80 4.19 -1.76
C PRO A 496 4.93 5.43 -1.54
N LEU A 497 4.78 5.87 -0.29
CA LEU A 497 4.20 7.19 -0.06
C LEU A 497 5.13 8.27 -0.63
N PRO A 498 4.59 9.34 -1.25
CA PRO A 498 5.39 10.44 -1.76
C PRO A 498 6.01 11.27 -0.64
N LEU A 499 7.26 11.67 -0.84
CA LEU A 499 8.01 12.59 0.02
C LEU A 499 7.90 14.03 -0.50
N ALA A 500 8.07 15.01 0.37
CA ALA A 500 8.05 16.42 0.00
C ALA A 500 9.16 16.82 -0.97
N SER A 501 10.26 16.05 -0.99
CA SER A 501 11.38 16.20 -1.92
C SER A 501 11.08 15.73 -3.34
N ASP A 502 10.01 14.95 -3.55
CA ASP A 502 9.72 14.33 -4.83
C ASP A 502 9.26 15.39 -5.83
N ALA A 503 9.75 15.30 -7.08
CA ALA A 503 9.44 16.26 -8.13
C ALA A 503 7.93 16.35 -8.42
N ASP A 504 7.24 15.22 -8.27
CA ASP A 504 5.82 15.05 -8.58
C ASP A 504 4.90 15.45 -7.40
N MET A 505 5.46 15.73 -6.22
CA MET A 505 4.70 15.90 -4.98
C MET A 505 3.63 17.01 -5.06
N ALA A 506 3.98 18.17 -5.61
CA ALA A 506 3.05 19.29 -5.71
C ALA A 506 1.83 18.94 -6.58
N ALA A 507 2.06 18.18 -7.66
CA ALA A 507 1.02 17.71 -8.57
C ALA A 507 0.16 16.62 -7.94
N ILE A 508 0.77 15.68 -7.21
CA ILE A 508 0.06 14.63 -6.48
C ILE A 508 -0.84 15.25 -5.41
N LYS A 509 -0.28 16.13 -4.58
CA LYS A 509 -0.99 16.83 -3.50
C LYS A 509 -2.22 17.56 -4.02
N SER A 510 -2.07 18.37 -5.07
CA SER A 510 -3.18 19.17 -5.58
C SER A 510 -4.36 18.31 -6.01
N ARG A 511 -4.08 17.15 -6.65
CA ARG A 511 -5.11 16.24 -7.15
C ARG A 511 -5.79 15.45 -6.04
N ILE A 512 -5.03 14.96 -5.06
CA ILE A 512 -5.60 14.27 -3.90
C ILE A 512 -6.47 15.23 -3.10
N VAL A 513 -5.98 16.44 -2.80
CA VAL A 513 -6.78 17.43 -2.05
C VAL A 513 -8.03 17.83 -2.82
N GLU A 514 -7.93 18.08 -4.13
CA GLU A 514 -9.09 18.45 -4.95
C GLU A 514 -10.16 17.36 -5.01
N LEU A 515 -9.74 16.10 -5.14
CA LEU A 515 -10.67 14.99 -5.31
C LEU A 515 -11.16 14.42 -3.97
N TYR A 516 -10.26 14.21 -3.01
CA TYR A 516 -10.54 13.45 -1.79
C TYR A 516 -10.93 14.31 -0.59
N SER A 517 -10.77 15.65 -0.62
CA SER A 517 -11.27 16.47 0.49
C SER A 517 -12.77 16.26 0.69
N ALA A 518 -13.21 16.02 1.93
CA ALA A 518 -14.63 15.99 2.21
C ALA A 518 -15.19 17.39 1.95
N ALA A 519 -15.98 17.54 0.88
CA ALA A 519 -16.83 18.72 0.67
C ALA A 519 -17.96 18.69 1.71
N GLY A 520 -17.62 18.99 2.95
CA GLY A 520 -18.58 19.07 4.04
C GLY A 520 -19.39 20.35 3.91
N ASP A 521 -20.60 20.23 3.37
CA ASP A 521 -21.68 21.24 3.53
C ASP A 521 -21.94 21.59 5.01
N ASP A 522 -21.38 20.85 5.98
CA ASP A 522 -21.54 21.07 7.42
C ASP A 522 -20.37 21.82 8.10
N ASP A 523 -19.19 21.99 7.46
CA ASP A 523 -18.07 22.75 8.07
C ASP A 523 -18.06 24.23 7.66
N HIS A 524 -19.20 24.88 7.84
CA HIS A 524 -19.35 26.30 7.53
C HIS A 524 -18.37 27.19 8.30
N ILE A 525 -17.97 26.78 9.51
CA ILE A 525 -17.10 27.59 10.38
C ILE A 525 -15.62 27.36 10.06
N GLY A 526 -15.18 26.12 9.87
CA GLY A 526 -13.81 25.79 9.45
C GLY A 526 -13.49 26.42 8.09
N GLY A 527 -14.40 26.31 7.12
CA GLY A 527 -14.25 26.94 5.81
C GLY A 527 -14.14 28.47 5.87
N LEU A 528 -14.88 29.14 6.78
CA LEU A 528 -14.74 30.59 7.01
C LEU A 528 -13.38 30.92 7.64
N VAL A 529 -12.90 30.13 8.60
CA VAL A 529 -11.59 30.36 9.21
C VAL A 529 -10.46 30.20 8.20
N ASP A 530 -10.49 29.16 7.37
CA ASP A 530 -9.48 28.95 6.33
C ASP A 530 -9.52 30.05 5.27
N GLN A 531 -10.70 30.60 4.96
CA GLN A 531 -10.85 31.74 4.06
C GLN A 531 -10.25 33.04 4.64
N TYR A 532 -10.45 33.33 5.93
CA TYR A 532 -10.01 34.58 6.55
C TYR A 532 -8.62 34.52 7.19
N MET A 533 -8.17 33.34 7.60
CA MET A 533 -6.89 33.08 8.27
C MET A 533 -6.24 31.81 7.73
N PRO A 534 -5.81 31.81 6.45
CA PRO A 534 -5.17 30.64 5.85
C PRO A 534 -3.93 30.25 6.66
N GLY A 535 -3.80 28.96 6.96
CA GLY A 535 -2.67 28.40 7.72
C GLY A 535 -2.83 28.45 9.24
N LEU A 536 -3.91 29.03 9.78
CA LEU A 536 -4.14 29.02 11.23
C LEU A 536 -4.31 27.59 11.75
N CYS A 537 -5.16 26.78 11.10
CA CYS A 537 -5.33 25.38 11.50
C CYS A 537 -4.13 24.50 11.12
N GLN A 538 -3.42 24.83 10.04
CA GLN A 538 -2.16 24.19 9.67
C GLN A 538 -1.12 24.31 10.79
N PHE A 539 -1.06 25.46 11.47
CA PHE A 539 -0.19 25.67 12.63
C PHE A 539 -0.79 25.15 13.94
N ALA A 540 -2.08 25.41 14.18
CA ALA A 540 -2.73 25.12 15.45
C ALA A 540 -2.93 23.62 15.69
N CYS A 541 -3.23 22.83 14.66
CA CYS A 541 -3.52 21.41 14.83
C CYS A 541 -2.30 20.57 15.28
N PRO A 542 -1.10 20.69 14.65
CA PRO A 542 0.10 20.02 15.13
C PRO A 542 0.52 20.50 16.53
N ASN A 543 0.16 21.73 16.91
CA ASN A 543 0.45 22.34 18.20
C ASN A 543 -0.75 22.35 19.16
N ARG A 544 -1.78 21.52 18.92
CA ARG A 544 -3.07 21.56 19.64
C ARG A 544 -2.92 21.53 21.17
N TRP A 545 -1.92 20.81 21.66
CA TRP A 545 -1.65 20.69 23.09
C TRP A 545 -1.26 22.02 23.71
N ALA A 546 -0.50 22.86 23.00
CA ALA A 546 -0.09 24.17 23.50
C ALA A 546 -1.31 25.10 23.65
N PHE A 547 -2.26 25.00 22.72
CA PHE A 547 -3.53 25.72 22.80
C PHE A 547 -4.41 25.21 23.96
N ARG A 548 -4.53 23.89 24.13
CA ARG A 548 -5.26 23.30 25.28
C ARG A 548 -4.65 23.73 26.62
N LEU A 549 -3.34 23.59 26.77
CA LEU A 549 -2.63 23.97 28.00
C LEU A 549 -2.75 25.48 28.28
N ALA A 550 -2.62 26.32 27.24
CA ALA A 550 -2.79 27.76 27.39
C ALA A 550 -4.23 28.11 27.81
N PHE A 551 -5.23 27.44 27.25
CA PHE A 551 -6.63 27.59 27.65
C PHE A 551 -6.85 27.18 29.10
N ASP A 552 -6.43 25.97 29.49
CA ASP A 552 -6.61 25.45 30.84
C ASP A 552 -5.92 26.32 31.88
N LEU A 553 -4.69 26.79 31.59
CA LEU A 553 -3.95 27.68 32.48
C LEU A 553 -4.65 29.03 32.63
N LEU A 554 -5.12 29.64 31.54
CA LEU A 554 -5.83 30.91 31.60
C LEU A 554 -7.15 30.78 32.35
N VAL A 555 -7.93 29.73 32.11
CA VAL A 555 -9.16 29.42 32.84
C VAL A 555 -8.88 29.20 34.32
N ALA A 556 -7.84 28.44 34.66
CA ALA A 556 -7.44 28.20 36.05
C ALA A 556 -7.03 29.50 36.75
N VAL A 557 -6.21 30.34 36.12
CA VAL A 557 -5.78 31.63 36.68
C VAL A 557 -6.97 32.56 36.89
N LEU A 558 -7.85 32.70 35.89
CA LEU A 558 -9.06 33.53 36.00
C LEU A 558 -10.04 32.99 37.04
N GLY A 559 -10.21 31.67 37.11
CA GLY A 559 -11.08 30.98 38.07
C GLY A 559 -10.57 31.10 39.51
N ILE A 560 -9.28 30.85 39.75
CA ILE A 560 -8.63 31.03 41.04
C ILE A 560 -8.74 32.50 41.47
N TYR A 561 -8.47 33.45 40.57
CA TYR A 561 -8.64 34.87 40.87
C TYR A 561 -10.08 35.19 41.29
N ALA A 562 -11.07 34.72 40.54
CA ALA A 562 -12.48 34.93 40.83
C ALA A 562 -12.87 34.34 42.20
N LEU A 563 -12.42 33.12 42.50
CA LEU A 563 -12.66 32.44 43.78
C LEU A 563 -12.03 33.20 44.96
N VAL A 564 -10.77 33.61 44.85
CA VAL A 564 -10.08 34.35 45.93
C VAL A 564 -10.67 35.76 46.08
N ALA A 565 -11.12 36.39 44.99
CA ALA A 565 -11.78 37.68 45.02
C ALA A 565 -13.13 37.66 45.76
N ILE A 566 -13.76 36.49 45.97
CA ILE A 566 -14.94 36.36 46.85
C ILE A 566 -14.57 36.71 48.28
N TRP A 567 -13.39 36.29 48.75
CA TRP A 567 -12.97 36.46 50.14
C TRP A 567 -12.13 37.72 50.37
N VAL A 568 -11.45 38.22 49.34
CA VAL A 568 -10.49 39.33 49.45
C VAL A 568 -11.01 40.59 48.74
N CYS A 569 -11.49 41.57 49.51
CA CYS A 569 -12.01 42.84 48.98
C CYS A 569 -11.00 43.65 48.15
N ARG A 570 -9.69 43.53 48.45
CA ARG A 570 -8.63 44.25 47.71
C ARG A 570 -8.53 43.80 46.25
N LEU A 571 -8.73 42.51 45.97
CA LEU A 571 -8.74 41.97 44.61
C LEU A 571 -9.96 42.48 43.82
N ARG A 572 -11.12 42.66 44.48
CA ARG A 572 -12.28 43.27 43.80
C ARG A 572 -12.02 44.71 43.37
N SER A 573 -11.31 45.49 44.19
CA SER A 573 -10.90 46.85 43.82
C SER A 573 -9.89 46.84 42.68
N PHE A 574 -8.92 45.92 42.72
CA PHE A 574 -7.94 45.74 41.66
C PHE A 574 -8.61 45.41 40.31
N TYR A 575 -9.59 44.49 40.31
CA TYR A 575 -10.38 44.17 39.12
C TYR A 575 -11.07 45.39 38.52
N LYS A 576 -11.71 46.23 39.36
CA LYS A 576 -12.40 47.45 38.87
C LYS A 576 -11.44 48.45 38.24
N GLN A 577 -10.26 48.62 38.84
CA GLN A 577 -9.24 49.55 38.34
C GLN A 577 -8.57 49.05 37.05
N HIS A 578 -8.41 47.73 36.94
CA HIS A 578 -7.69 47.06 35.85
C HIS A 578 -8.62 46.22 34.96
N PHE A 579 -9.88 46.62 34.85
CA PHE A 579 -10.91 45.85 34.15
C PHE A 579 -10.52 45.48 32.72
N LEU A 580 -9.84 46.39 32.00
CA LEU A 580 -9.38 46.16 30.63
C LEU A 580 -8.40 44.98 30.51
N TYR A 581 -7.53 44.76 31.50
CA TYR A 581 -6.61 43.62 31.48
C TYR A 581 -7.36 42.29 31.67
N PHE A 582 -8.37 42.25 32.54
CA PHE A 582 -9.21 41.07 32.71
C PHE A 582 -10.11 40.83 31.50
N ALA A 583 -10.64 41.89 30.88
CA ALA A 583 -11.41 41.80 29.65
C ALA A 583 -10.55 41.27 28.50
N ALA A 584 -9.32 41.77 28.35
CA ALA A 584 -8.34 41.28 27.38
C ALA A 584 -7.99 39.80 27.63
N ALA A 585 -7.67 39.42 28.88
CA ALA A 585 -7.38 38.02 29.23
C ALA A 585 -8.57 37.10 28.95
N GLY A 586 -9.80 37.54 29.26
CA GLY A 586 -11.02 36.79 28.93
C GLY A 586 -11.22 36.64 27.42
N LEU A 587 -10.98 37.70 26.64
CA LEU A 587 -11.06 37.64 25.18
C LEU A 587 -9.98 36.72 24.59
N THR A 588 -8.74 36.79 25.07
CA THR A 588 -7.66 35.88 24.66
C THR A 588 -8.02 34.43 24.98
N THR A 589 -8.56 34.16 26.16
CA THR A 589 -9.03 32.82 26.55
C THR A 589 -10.11 32.32 25.61
N LEU A 590 -11.07 33.18 25.25
CA LEU A 590 -12.14 32.87 24.30
C LEU A 590 -11.58 32.60 22.89
N LEU A 591 -10.61 33.39 22.43
CA LEU A 591 -9.98 33.19 21.12
C LEU A 591 -9.22 31.86 21.06
N ILE A 592 -8.42 31.54 22.07
CA ILE A 592 -7.70 30.25 22.15
C ILE A 592 -8.70 29.09 22.19
N PHE A 593 -9.81 29.24 22.92
CA PHE A 593 -10.88 28.26 22.96
C PHE A 593 -11.53 28.06 21.58
N ILE A 594 -11.84 29.14 20.86
CA ILE A 594 -12.41 29.07 19.51
C ILE A 594 -11.43 28.40 18.54
N ILE A 595 -10.15 28.77 18.55
CA ILE A 595 -9.12 28.14 17.71
C ILE A 595 -9.02 26.65 18.03
N SER A 596 -9.05 26.28 19.31
CA SER A 596 -9.08 24.88 19.72
C SER A 596 -10.35 24.20 19.24
N LEU A 597 -11.51 24.86 19.34
CA LEU A 597 -12.78 24.25 18.98
C LEU A 597 -12.92 23.96 17.48
N ILE A 598 -12.25 24.76 16.64
CA ILE A 598 -12.28 24.66 15.18
C ILE A 598 -11.15 23.76 14.66
N CYS A 599 -9.91 23.98 15.10
CA CYS A 599 -8.75 23.29 14.56
C CYS A 599 -8.39 22.00 15.33
N ASP A 600 -9.05 21.72 16.47
CA ASP A 600 -8.88 20.47 17.21
C ASP A 600 -10.06 19.53 16.93
N PRO A 601 -9.82 18.36 16.31
CA PRO A 601 -10.88 17.44 15.93
C PRO A 601 -11.71 16.90 17.10
N TYR A 602 -11.11 16.77 18.29
CA TYR A 602 -11.84 16.30 19.47
C TYR A 602 -12.99 17.26 19.81
N TRP A 603 -12.75 18.54 19.60
CA TRP A 603 -13.74 19.59 19.81
C TRP A 603 -14.57 19.84 18.56
N GLN A 604 -14.02 19.69 17.35
CA GLN A 604 -14.72 19.88 16.07
C GLN A 604 -15.96 18.99 15.98
N ALA A 605 -15.85 17.70 16.32
CA ALA A 605 -16.99 16.77 16.35
C ALA A 605 -18.10 17.16 17.36
N ARG A 606 -17.80 18.10 18.27
CA ARG A 606 -18.71 18.59 19.31
C ARG A 606 -18.93 20.10 19.19
N ALA A 607 -18.40 20.75 18.15
CA ALA A 607 -18.31 22.18 18.04
C ALA A 607 -19.70 22.81 18.07
N ASP A 608 -20.61 22.31 17.24
CA ASP A 608 -22.00 22.78 17.16
C ASP A 608 -22.75 22.62 18.48
N ALA A 609 -22.58 21.47 19.15
CA ALA A 609 -23.20 21.22 20.44
C ALA A 609 -22.67 22.17 21.52
N VAL A 610 -21.36 22.41 21.54
CA VAL A 610 -20.71 23.33 22.48
C VAL A 610 -21.14 24.78 22.20
N ILE A 611 -21.14 25.23 20.95
CA ILE A 611 -21.58 26.57 20.56
C ILE A 611 -23.07 26.77 20.87
N ALA A 612 -23.93 25.80 20.54
CA ALA A 612 -25.35 25.84 20.86
C ALA A 612 -25.59 25.94 22.37
N SER A 613 -24.85 25.16 23.16
CA SER A 613 -24.95 25.21 24.63
C SER A 613 -24.51 26.57 25.20
N LEU A 614 -23.45 27.17 24.65
CA LEU A 614 -22.99 28.52 24.99
C LEU A 614 -24.04 29.57 24.61
N GLY A 615 -24.66 29.47 23.44
CA GLY A 615 -25.74 30.34 22.99
C GLY A 615 -26.94 30.30 23.95
N VAL A 616 -27.37 29.10 24.35
CA VAL A 616 -28.45 28.90 25.34
C VAL A 616 -28.06 29.49 26.70
N LEU A 617 -26.84 29.29 27.16
CA LEU A 617 -26.34 29.86 28.42
C LEU A 617 -26.37 31.40 28.39
N ILE A 618 -25.90 32.01 27.30
CA ILE A 618 -25.91 33.46 27.12
C ILE A 618 -27.34 33.99 27.10
N ALA A 619 -28.24 33.34 26.35
CA ALA A 619 -29.66 33.71 26.30
C ALA A 619 -30.32 33.60 27.68
N LEU A 620 -30.03 32.55 28.45
CA LEU A 620 -30.51 32.35 29.82
C LEU A 620 -30.01 33.47 30.74
N VAL A 621 -28.72 33.78 30.71
CA VAL A 621 -28.13 34.88 31.50
C VAL A 621 -28.76 36.22 31.13
N MET A 622 -28.94 36.51 29.84
CA MET A 622 -29.59 37.73 29.37
C MET A 622 -31.04 37.81 29.84
N THR A 623 -31.78 36.70 29.79
CA THR A 623 -33.17 36.61 30.26
C THR A 623 -33.26 36.83 31.77
N VAL A 624 -32.40 36.18 32.56
CA VAL A 624 -32.33 36.38 34.01
C VAL A 624 -31.97 37.83 34.36
N ARG A 625 -31.05 38.46 33.61
CA ARG A 625 -30.71 39.88 33.79
C ARG A 625 -31.85 40.81 33.40
N TYR A 626 -32.59 40.49 32.34
CA TYR A 626 -33.77 41.25 31.93
C TYR A 626 -34.88 41.16 32.97
N VAL A 627 -35.24 39.95 33.39
CA VAL A 627 -36.26 39.69 34.42
C VAL A 627 -35.85 40.34 35.75
N SER A 628 -34.62 40.15 36.21
CA SER A 628 -34.12 40.75 37.46
C SER A 628 -33.99 42.28 37.41
N ARG A 629 -33.95 42.91 36.22
CA ARG A 629 -34.08 44.37 36.08
C ARG A 629 -35.55 44.78 36.11
N ALA A 630 -36.44 44.02 35.46
CA ALA A 630 -37.88 44.27 35.44
C ALA A 630 -38.56 44.08 36.80
N THR A 631 -38.02 43.19 37.66
CA THR A 631 -38.57 42.91 39.00
C THR A 631 -37.93 43.74 40.12
N ARG A 632 -37.02 44.68 39.82
CA ARG A 632 -36.48 45.61 40.84
C ARG A 632 -37.53 46.69 41.14
N PRO A 633 -37.96 46.88 42.40
CA PRO A 633 -38.85 47.97 42.74
C PRO A 633 -38.19 49.32 42.42
N PRO A 634 -38.95 50.36 42.01
CA PRO A 634 -38.40 51.69 41.81
C PRO A 634 -37.72 52.15 43.10
N LEU A 635 -36.46 52.60 42.99
CA LEU A 635 -35.71 53.13 44.12
C LEU A 635 -36.47 54.34 44.71
N PRO A 636 -36.63 54.42 46.05
CA PRO A 636 -37.24 55.57 46.71
C PRO A 636 -36.38 56.84 46.60
#